data_AF-A0A9N9T5W4-F1
#
_entry.id   AF-A0A9N9T5W4-F1
#
_cell.length_a   1.000
_cell.length_b   1.000
_cell.length_c   1.000
_cell.angle_alpha   90.00
_cell.angle_beta   90.00
_cell.angle_gamma   90.00
#
_symmetry.space_group_name_H-M   'P 1'
#
loop_
_entity.id
_entity.type
_entity.pdbx_description
1 polymer ?
#
loop_
_entity_poly.entity_id
_entity_poly.type
_entity_poly.pdbx_seq_one_letter_code
_entity_poly.pdbx_strand_id
1 'polypeptide(L)'
;MSYNKLIQDKRAKMLYLALLLVFYPFLCVTGINLTYIVKKDQNISYPSCIAEDLERYTAVGWVYPIPSTPQNLPSVATKFVPTLDNDFNCQFTEHSPCNLLWSLRDWQIDNDSPKTKEVIFDRRWEDLPIIFISNTSKEFEEKIDLRNILTQAFSVRAEGLVEIFVCSGSDPYTYPCYYFYIDYNDIYFKYYAKIPKDVKEDVKKKPSQHVKAASSVVSPDEWRNFVINYGGSSLVQLIDFTANLKRVLIEYFIDEPMTASYMFMRSSNSSLWKLHQNSFMFTNTTQISRLGPILTIPSKDLCVSLLVKVCSYCEIKFLYLNKTRRVLKVVAPTQNEEWVEVKLKEENIQFDKLNLFVETKYVDGSSKTSDGFWAIDDVRVCNENEIKVSYLKLSDTSHISDDNITCQLIKNPSWKPKKVVYTGVKDFPEVFAKSTKNSIQLKWIPEDRKNPITYFIFYRGNDICTSEPHNNKRYKSSGFISTKLNDVTISDLVPYTYYNITISTVLHETDKKLFFNTLETDEPSLEELPTNIKLKPSYTSINVTWEPVNCYKKYGRLVYTIIVSNSTLNFTKEISLQTNTSYEVTGLKPYSHYSLTILTARNGRSIYRKVKTTNYTLTFTTLAGIAPIPENLEIYSIDQNTASLRYDLPTNSNGIIKDVHVSRCNSLSFNKCKASFSIVKRCSLWPKKYCVEVNYLIPFQSYNFRVALKNLDTPSFGKEAVVKGFANDKVPGKPTNITYKMVNCRNDYEYCDLNISWLHPYHQNGTITQFEIVLNSTNVKKEAEDDKYIHEVYTVLNKTYYYDYTYQIKDVPYSSHYNLYIRSGNTAYKSDYEETHVKTDHIGDHIDQSPKLLARSDNNLLFKMPYLDSRLKSYTMTVVVQDYDKKQQVDGEVLKNRKVADNLCNNFGDTWIAQVMKVDSNSSIRNIAIGSAEKHSLKPNTKYCITFIITNSYKDTEHDVVYYEKLKTTNIQGSSKGVAEAGSSNHLYMLLLILLIIPVGFLVYRYFRKKRYITKSMITPNDHCYETLPCSEIRHDKSESNEKLQPVVNRDYS
;
A
#
# COMPACT_ATOMS: atom_id res chain seq x y z
N MET A 1 -16.65 59.37 -35.56
CA MET A 1 -16.46 58.50 -36.74
C MET A 1 -17.83 57.93 -37.11
N SER A 2 -18.36 58.25 -38.29
CA SER A 2 -19.79 58.07 -38.63
C SER A 2 -20.19 56.60 -38.85
N TYR A 3 -21.36 56.22 -38.33
CA TYR A 3 -22.02 54.90 -38.44
C TYR A 3 -22.07 54.36 -39.88
N ASN A 4 -22.12 55.25 -40.88
CA ASN A 4 -22.10 54.88 -42.30
C ASN A 4 -20.75 54.29 -42.78
N LYS A 5 -19.62 54.67 -42.17
CA LYS A 5 -18.31 54.09 -42.49
C LYS A 5 -18.17 52.65 -41.97
N LEU A 6 -18.87 52.33 -40.87
CA LEU A 6 -18.85 51.00 -40.25
C LEU A 6 -19.70 49.98 -41.03
N ILE A 7 -20.77 50.44 -41.69
CA ILE A 7 -21.62 49.60 -42.56
C ILE A 7 -20.95 49.32 -43.91
N GLN A 8 -20.25 50.30 -44.50
CA GLN A 8 -19.50 50.09 -45.73
C GLN A 8 -18.33 49.12 -45.54
N ASP A 9 -17.62 49.19 -44.42
CA ASP A 9 -16.51 48.26 -44.14
C ASP A 9 -17.01 46.84 -43.85
N LYS A 10 -18.19 46.68 -43.20
CA LYS A 10 -18.84 45.37 -43.05
C LYS A 10 -19.35 44.79 -44.37
N ARG A 11 -19.90 45.62 -45.26
CA ARG A 11 -20.34 45.16 -46.60
C ARG A 11 -19.17 44.80 -47.50
N ALA A 12 -18.08 45.56 -47.46
CA ALA A 12 -16.86 45.23 -48.20
C ALA A 12 -16.19 43.94 -47.69
N LYS A 13 -16.15 43.74 -46.36
CA LYS A 13 -15.65 42.48 -45.76
C LYS A 13 -16.56 41.29 -46.05
N MET A 14 -17.89 41.47 -46.05
CA MET A 14 -18.84 40.42 -46.45
C MET A 14 -18.77 40.10 -47.95
N LEU A 15 -18.56 41.10 -48.81
CA LEU A 15 -18.37 40.87 -50.25
C LEU A 15 -17.03 40.19 -50.53
N TYR A 16 -15.97 40.55 -49.80
CA TYR A 16 -14.66 39.91 -49.88
C TYR A 16 -14.69 38.48 -49.33
N LEU A 17 -15.46 38.23 -48.27
CA LEU A 17 -15.70 36.89 -47.73
C LEU A 17 -16.56 36.04 -48.67
N ALA A 18 -17.58 36.63 -49.30
CA ALA A 18 -18.41 35.96 -50.30
C ALA A 18 -17.62 35.68 -51.59
N LEU A 19 -16.79 36.61 -52.04
CA LEU A 19 -15.83 36.39 -53.14
C LEU A 19 -14.80 35.33 -52.78
N LEU A 20 -14.24 35.36 -51.56
CA LEU A 20 -13.36 34.30 -51.08
C LEU A 20 -14.08 32.95 -51.06
N LEU A 21 -15.33 32.85 -50.59
CA LEU A 21 -16.10 31.61 -50.56
C LEU A 21 -16.53 31.12 -51.95
N VAL A 22 -16.75 32.04 -52.91
CA VAL A 22 -17.08 31.72 -54.31
C VAL A 22 -15.83 31.33 -55.10
N PHE A 23 -14.66 31.90 -54.79
CA PHE A 23 -13.38 31.58 -55.43
C PHE A 23 -12.56 30.49 -54.69
N TYR A 24 -12.89 30.15 -53.45
CA TYR A 24 -12.27 29.06 -52.68
C TYR A 24 -12.38 27.70 -53.41
N PRO A 25 -13.53 27.30 -54.00
CA PRO A 25 -13.59 26.06 -54.77
C PRO A 25 -12.82 26.12 -56.10
N PHE A 26 -12.48 27.32 -56.60
CA PHE A 26 -11.69 27.49 -57.83
C PHE A 26 -10.17 27.60 -57.58
N LEU A 27 -9.75 27.91 -56.34
CA LEU A 27 -8.33 27.98 -55.94
C LEU A 27 -7.80 26.66 -55.36
N CYS A 28 -8.67 25.73 -54.99
CA CYS A 28 -8.30 24.34 -54.71
C CYS A 28 -8.41 23.50 -55.98
N VAL A 29 -7.48 23.67 -56.93
CA VAL A 29 -7.11 22.54 -57.77
C VAL A 29 -6.46 21.54 -56.81
N THR A 30 -7.20 20.52 -56.40
CA THR A 30 -6.65 19.35 -55.72
C THR A 30 -5.65 18.71 -56.67
N GLY A 31 -4.38 19.13 -56.58
CA GLY A 31 -3.31 18.46 -57.28
C GLY A 31 -3.27 17.03 -56.78
N ILE A 32 -3.33 16.07 -57.71
CA ILE A 32 -3.16 14.64 -57.40
C ILE A 32 -1.85 14.49 -56.64
N ASN A 33 -1.88 13.89 -55.44
CA ASN A 33 -0.69 13.81 -54.59
C ASN A 33 -0.10 12.38 -54.67
N LEU A 34 0.59 12.08 -55.75
CA LEU A 34 1.24 10.78 -55.98
C LEU A 34 2.76 10.96 -56.16
N THR A 35 3.54 10.21 -55.39
CA THR A 35 5.00 10.30 -55.33
C THR A 35 5.63 9.00 -55.82
N TYR A 36 6.59 9.12 -56.74
CA TYR A 36 7.38 8.02 -57.27
C TYR A 36 8.77 8.04 -56.63
N ILE A 37 9.11 7.01 -55.87
CA ILE A 37 10.37 6.88 -55.14
C ILE A 37 11.23 5.82 -55.81
N VAL A 38 12.48 6.17 -56.12
CA VAL A 38 13.49 5.26 -56.66
C VAL A 38 14.62 5.11 -55.65
N LYS A 39 14.73 3.91 -55.06
CA LYS A 39 15.87 3.53 -54.25
C LYS A 39 16.92 2.89 -55.14
N LYS A 40 18.14 3.43 -55.17
CA LYS A 40 19.28 2.89 -55.93
C LYS A 40 20.29 2.22 -54.99
N ASP A 41 20.53 0.95 -55.25
CA ASP A 41 21.65 0.20 -54.67
C ASP A 41 22.63 -0.15 -55.79
N GLN A 42 23.77 0.54 -55.83
CA GLN A 42 24.75 0.44 -56.92
C GLN A 42 24.10 0.69 -58.29
N ASN A 43 23.93 -0.35 -59.12
CA ASN A 43 23.32 -0.30 -60.44
C ASN A 43 21.85 -0.81 -60.48
N ILE A 44 21.30 -1.23 -59.34
CA ILE A 44 19.94 -1.79 -59.26
C ILE A 44 18.98 -0.74 -58.69
N SER A 45 17.85 -0.57 -59.36
CA SER A 45 16.78 0.34 -58.96
C SER A 45 15.58 -0.41 -58.38
N TYR A 46 15.11 0.05 -57.24
CA TYR A 46 13.91 -0.43 -56.56
C TYR A 46 12.83 0.67 -56.61
N PRO A 47 11.96 0.66 -57.62
CA PRO A 47 10.87 1.61 -57.77
C PRO A 47 9.72 1.32 -56.79
N SER A 48 9.22 2.37 -56.16
CA SER A 48 8.04 2.35 -55.28
C SER A 48 7.16 3.57 -55.52
N CYS A 49 5.87 3.45 -55.27
CA CYS A 49 4.89 4.49 -55.54
C CYS A 49 3.92 4.64 -54.37
N ILE A 50 3.65 5.89 -54.02
CA ILE A 50 2.85 6.26 -52.86
C ILE A 50 1.80 7.27 -53.29
N ALA A 51 0.53 6.96 -53.01
CA ALA A 51 -0.55 7.94 -53.07
C ALA A 51 -0.75 8.54 -51.68
N GLU A 52 -0.86 9.86 -51.60
CA GLU A 52 -1.07 10.61 -50.38
C GLU A 52 -2.52 11.15 -50.29
N ASP A 53 -2.87 11.72 -49.14
CA ASP A 53 -4.13 12.43 -48.90
C ASP A 53 -5.40 11.69 -49.36
N LEU A 54 -6.17 12.29 -50.28
CA LEU A 54 -7.45 11.78 -50.76
C LEU A 54 -7.29 10.59 -51.71
N GLU A 55 -6.12 10.44 -52.35
CA GLU A 55 -5.85 9.35 -53.29
C GLU A 55 -5.20 8.12 -52.64
N ARG A 56 -4.91 8.18 -51.33
CA ARG A 56 -4.13 7.19 -50.58
C ARG A 56 -4.48 5.72 -50.82
N TYR A 57 -5.75 5.43 -51.14
CA TYR A 57 -6.25 4.06 -51.30
C TYR A 57 -6.77 3.75 -52.71
N THR A 58 -6.66 4.69 -53.64
CA THR A 58 -6.99 4.51 -55.05
C THR A 58 -5.98 3.59 -55.75
N ALA A 59 -6.40 2.91 -56.82
CA ALA A 59 -5.53 2.01 -57.58
C ALA A 59 -4.35 2.73 -58.23
N VAL A 60 -3.15 2.16 -58.06
CA VAL A 60 -1.93 2.61 -58.75
C VAL A 60 -1.54 1.62 -59.84
N GLY A 61 -1.42 2.12 -61.07
CA GLY A 61 -0.91 1.39 -62.23
C GLY A 61 0.55 1.67 -62.49
N TRP A 62 1.35 0.62 -62.63
CA TRP A 62 2.73 0.74 -63.07
C TRP A 62 2.84 0.85 -64.59
N VAL A 63 3.69 1.77 -65.03
CA VAL A 63 4.04 2.01 -66.43
C VAL A 63 5.53 1.76 -66.61
N TYR A 64 5.86 0.82 -67.48
CA TYR A 64 7.21 0.36 -67.81
C TYR A 64 7.23 -0.15 -69.26
N PRO A 65 8.37 -0.18 -69.97
CA PRO A 65 8.43 -0.72 -71.34
C PRO A 65 7.84 -2.13 -71.40
N ILE A 66 6.89 -2.38 -72.31
CA ILE A 66 6.21 -3.68 -72.39
C ILE A 66 7.25 -4.73 -72.85
N PRO A 67 7.48 -5.82 -72.08
CA PRO A 67 8.47 -6.81 -72.47
C PRO A 67 8.05 -7.58 -73.72
N SER A 68 9.02 -8.14 -74.44
CA SER A 68 8.77 -9.00 -75.61
C SER A 68 8.32 -10.41 -75.21
N THR A 69 8.59 -10.85 -73.98
CA THR A 69 8.29 -12.19 -73.47
C THR A 69 7.58 -12.13 -72.12
N PRO A 70 6.69 -13.09 -71.80
CA PRO A 70 5.96 -13.11 -70.53
C PRO A 70 6.85 -13.36 -69.31
N GLN A 71 8.01 -14.03 -69.49
CA GLN A 71 8.95 -14.30 -68.39
C GLN A 71 9.61 -13.01 -67.85
N ASN A 72 9.65 -11.96 -68.65
CA ASN A 72 10.25 -10.67 -68.29
C ASN A 72 9.21 -9.68 -67.73
N LEU A 73 8.01 -10.15 -67.38
CA LEU A 73 7.02 -9.31 -66.74
C LEU A 73 7.43 -8.99 -65.30
N PRO A 74 7.44 -7.71 -64.91
CA PRO A 74 7.70 -7.34 -63.53
C PRO A 74 6.50 -7.72 -62.65
N SER A 75 6.78 -8.03 -61.39
CA SER A 75 5.74 -8.28 -60.39
C SER A 75 5.47 -7.04 -59.55
N VAL A 76 4.22 -6.87 -59.11
CA VAL A 76 3.79 -5.75 -58.28
C VAL A 76 3.45 -6.29 -56.90
N ALA A 77 3.90 -5.60 -55.85
CA ALA A 77 3.57 -5.92 -54.46
C ALA A 77 3.06 -4.68 -53.75
N THR A 78 1.91 -4.78 -53.09
CA THR A 78 1.33 -3.67 -52.33
C THR A 78 1.39 -3.94 -50.84
N LYS A 79 1.80 -2.93 -50.08
CA LYS A 79 2.00 -3.03 -48.64
C LYS A 79 1.38 -1.83 -47.91
N PHE A 80 0.74 -2.11 -46.78
CA PHE A 80 0.35 -1.08 -45.82
C PHE A 80 1.46 -0.91 -44.78
N VAL A 81 1.88 0.32 -44.59
CA VAL A 81 2.95 0.69 -43.65
C VAL A 81 2.32 1.52 -42.52
N PRO A 82 2.31 1.03 -41.27
CA PRO A 82 2.85 -0.26 -40.81
C PRO A 82 1.96 -1.44 -41.23
N THR A 83 2.55 -2.63 -41.33
CA THR A 83 1.78 -3.86 -41.55
C THR A 83 1.30 -4.40 -40.20
N LEU A 84 -0.01 -4.56 -40.06
CA LEU A 84 -0.65 -5.09 -38.85
C LEU A 84 -1.31 -6.43 -39.16
N ASP A 85 -0.57 -7.51 -38.90
CA ASP A 85 -1.09 -8.86 -39.04
C ASP A 85 -2.10 -9.17 -37.93
N ASN A 86 -3.31 -9.53 -38.32
CA ASN A 86 -4.40 -9.88 -37.41
C ASN A 86 -5.31 -10.93 -38.05
N ASP A 87 -5.81 -11.88 -37.26
CA ASP A 87 -6.73 -12.93 -37.72
C ASP A 87 -8.08 -12.35 -38.20
N PHE A 88 -8.34 -11.07 -37.92
CA PHE A 88 -9.48 -10.33 -38.44
C PHE A 88 -9.31 -9.88 -39.89
N ASN A 89 -8.09 -9.82 -40.43
CA ASN A 89 -7.83 -9.41 -41.81
C ASN A 89 -8.39 -10.46 -42.78
N CYS A 90 -9.16 -10.04 -43.79
CA CYS A 90 -9.77 -10.96 -44.75
C CYS A 90 -10.06 -10.31 -46.10
N GLN A 91 -9.70 -11.03 -47.17
CA GLN A 91 -10.08 -10.77 -48.55
C GLN A 91 -10.96 -11.94 -49.00
N PHE A 92 -12.19 -11.66 -49.42
CA PHE A 92 -13.22 -12.70 -49.62
C PHE A 92 -13.13 -13.29 -51.03
N THR A 93 -12.17 -14.20 -51.24
CA THR A 93 -12.07 -15.00 -52.48
C THR A 93 -12.51 -16.43 -52.23
N GLU A 94 -13.00 -17.15 -53.24
CA GLU A 94 -13.62 -18.49 -53.09
C GLU A 94 -12.79 -19.51 -52.28
N HIS A 95 -11.46 -19.42 -52.34
CA HIS A 95 -10.53 -20.33 -51.67
C HIS A 95 -9.80 -19.70 -50.47
N SER A 96 -10.26 -18.53 -50.00
CA SER A 96 -9.60 -17.82 -48.90
C SER A 96 -9.83 -18.50 -47.56
N PRO A 97 -8.77 -18.80 -46.77
CA PRO A 97 -8.92 -19.46 -45.47
C PRO A 97 -9.69 -18.59 -44.45
N CYS A 98 -9.72 -17.27 -44.63
CA CYS A 98 -10.42 -16.37 -43.71
C CYS A 98 -11.95 -16.44 -43.86
N ASN A 99 -12.48 -16.95 -44.97
CA ASN A 99 -13.93 -17.09 -45.19
C ASN A 99 -14.60 -17.96 -44.12
N LEU A 100 -13.91 -19.00 -43.63
CA LEU A 100 -14.41 -19.89 -42.58
C LEU A 100 -14.62 -19.14 -41.25
N LEU A 101 -13.68 -18.24 -40.91
CA LEU A 101 -13.70 -17.43 -39.68
C LEU A 101 -14.73 -16.29 -39.76
N TRP A 102 -15.04 -15.86 -40.98
CA TRP A 102 -15.94 -14.74 -41.28
C TRP A 102 -17.38 -15.17 -41.60
N SER A 103 -17.77 -16.42 -41.33
CA SER A 103 -19.15 -16.89 -41.57
C SER A 103 -20.20 -16.04 -40.81
N LEU A 104 -20.85 -15.13 -41.54
CA LEU A 104 -21.92 -14.28 -41.02
C LEU A 104 -23.27 -14.87 -41.38
N ARG A 105 -24.20 -14.81 -40.43
CA ARG A 105 -25.58 -15.24 -40.66
C ARG A 105 -26.21 -14.39 -41.78
N ASP A 106 -26.79 -15.05 -42.78
CA ASP A 106 -27.49 -14.44 -43.91
C ASP A 106 -26.61 -13.53 -44.81
N TRP A 107 -25.28 -13.74 -44.79
CA TRP A 107 -24.34 -13.19 -45.79
C TRP A 107 -23.76 -14.31 -46.65
N GLN A 108 -23.51 -14.02 -47.92
CA GLN A 108 -22.97 -14.96 -48.90
C GLN A 108 -21.78 -14.35 -49.63
N ILE A 109 -20.91 -15.19 -50.20
CA ILE A 109 -19.82 -14.75 -51.06
C ILE A 109 -20.32 -14.76 -52.49
N ASP A 110 -20.14 -13.64 -53.19
CA ASP A 110 -20.40 -13.51 -54.62
C ASP A 110 -19.06 -13.51 -55.38
N ASN A 111 -18.91 -14.44 -56.33
CA ASN A 111 -17.71 -14.60 -57.15
C ASN A 111 -17.99 -14.60 -58.66
N ASP A 112 -19.26 -14.57 -59.09
CA ASP A 112 -19.63 -14.77 -60.49
C ASP A 112 -20.85 -13.96 -60.96
N SER A 113 -21.42 -13.09 -60.11
CA SER A 113 -22.51 -12.21 -60.56
C SER A 113 -22.00 -11.07 -61.46
N PRO A 114 -22.90 -10.38 -62.19
CA PRO A 114 -22.53 -9.18 -62.95
C PRO A 114 -21.85 -8.08 -62.11
N LYS A 115 -22.19 -7.97 -60.81
CA LYS A 115 -21.55 -6.99 -59.90
C LYS A 115 -20.09 -7.32 -59.63
N THR A 116 -19.66 -8.57 -59.90
CA THR A 116 -18.27 -8.99 -59.73
C THR A 116 -17.33 -8.57 -60.87
N LYS A 117 -17.91 -8.16 -62.01
CA LYS A 117 -17.20 -7.81 -63.25
C LYS A 117 -17.26 -6.32 -63.59
N GLU A 118 -17.70 -5.50 -62.63
CA GLU A 118 -17.73 -4.05 -62.75
C GLU A 118 -16.32 -3.43 -62.77
N VAL A 119 -16.24 -2.14 -63.14
CA VAL A 119 -14.97 -1.41 -63.16
C VAL A 119 -14.43 -1.22 -61.73
N ILE A 120 -13.12 -1.45 -61.54
CA ILE A 120 -12.46 -1.39 -60.23
C ILE A 120 -11.41 -0.27 -60.32
N PHE A 121 -11.55 0.76 -59.48
CA PHE A 121 -10.59 1.87 -59.37
C PHE A 121 -9.99 2.00 -57.97
N ASP A 122 -10.38 1.12 -57.05
CA ASP A 122 -9.77 0.98 -55.72
C ASP A 122 -8.59 0.01 -55.75
N ARG A 123 -7.89 -0.12 -54.63
CA ARG A 123 -6.69 -0.96 -54.48
C ARG A 123 -6.82 -2.41 -54.99
N ARG A 124 -8.02 -3.01 -55.03
CA ARG A 124 -8.19 -4.39 -55.54
C ARG A 124 -7.80 -4.54 -57.00
N TRP A 125 -7.77 -3.45 -57.78
CA TRP A 125 -7.27 -3.45 -59.15
C TRP A 125 -5.79 -3.88 -59.24
N GLU A 126 -4.98 -3.54 -58.22
CA GLU A 126 -3.55 -3.85 -58.17
C GLU A 126 -3.31 -5.36 -58.12
N ASP A 127 -4.17 -6.09 -57.41
CA ASP A 127 -4.12 -7.55 -57.22
C ASP A 127 -4.63 -8.33 -58.44
N LEU A 128 -5.26 -7.66 -59.42
CA LEU A 128 -5.73 -8.33 -60.64
C LEU A 128 -4.56 -8.92 -61.44
N PRO A 129 -4.68 -10.16 -61.93
CA PRO A 129 -3.61 -10.81 -62.68
C PRO A 129 -3.36 -10.09 -64.01
N ILE A 130 -2.09 -9.94 -64.36
CA ILE A 130 -1.67 -9.40 -65.66
C ILE A 130 -1.61 -10.55 -66.66
N ILE A 131 -2.38 -10.45 -67.73
CA ILE A 131 -2.38 -11.38 -68.86
C ILE A 131 -1.53 -10.78 -69.98
N PHE A 132 -0.56 -11.55 -70.48
CA PHE A 132 0.32 -11.16 -71.58
C PHE A 132 -0.15 -11.77 -72.90
N ILE A 133 -0.39 -10.92 -73.90
CA ILE A 133 -0.81 -11.38 -75.24
C ILE A 133 0.05 -10.70 -76.30
N SER A 134 0.61 -11.50 -77.20
CA SER A 134 1.39 -11.05 -78.36
C SER A 134 1.12 -11.93 -79.59
N ASN A 135 1.83 -11.67 -80.69
CA ASN A 135 1.83 -12.54 -81.87
C ASN A 135 2.47 -13.92 -81.64
N THR A 136 3.18 -14.13 -80.54
CA THR A 136 3.79 -15.42 -80.17
C THR A 136 2.95 -16.22 -79.19
N SER A 137 1.92 -15.61 -78.58
CA SER A 137 0.92 -16.32 -77.76
C SER A 137 0.13 -17.29 -78.64
N LYS A 138 -0.21 -18.48 -78.14
CA LYS A 138 -1.08 -19.39 -78.89
C LYS A 138 -2.45 -18.75 -79.05
N GLU A 139 -3.02 -18.85 -80.25
CA GLU A 139 -4.36 -18.32 -80.51
C GLU A 139 -5.39 -18.92 -79.55
N PHE A 140 -6.18 -18.05 -78.92
CA PHE A 140 -7.33 -18.40 -78.07
C PHE A 140 -7.00 -19.27 -76.84
N GLU A 141 -5.73 -19.31 -76.40
CA GLU A 141 -5.32 -20.00 -75.18
C GLU A 141 -5.93 -19.34 -73.93
N GLU A 142 -5.91 -18.00 -73.89
CA GLU A 142 -6.58 -17.21 -72.86
C GLU A 142 -8.06 -17.08 -73.19
N LYS A 143 -8.89 -17.84 -72.45
CA LYS A 143 -10.36 -17.84 -72.56
C LYS A 143 -11.00 -17.41 -71.25
N ILE A 144 -11.97 -16.51 -71.34
CA ILE A 144 -12.73 -16.00 -70.19
C ILE A 144 -14.12 -16.58 -70.27
N ASP A 145 -14.59 -17.18 -69.17
CA ASP A 145 -15.96 -17.65 -69.07
C ASP A 145 -16.92 -16.47 -68.85
N LEU A 146 -17.97 -16.39 -69.66
CA LEU A 146 -18.99 -15.34 -69.62
C LEU A 146 -20.37 -15.87 -69.23
N ARG A 147 -20.50 -17.16 -68.86
CA ARG A 147 -21.79 -17.76 -68.53
C ARG A 147 -22.47 -16.96 -67.41
N ASN A 148 -23.72 -16.54 -67.64
CA ASN A 148 -24.52 -15.69 -66.73
C ASN A 148 -24.01 -14.25 -66.51
N ILE A 149 -23.02 -13.79 -67.28
CA ILE A 149 -22.46 -12.45 -67.20
C ILE A 149 -22.87 -11.66 -68.45
N LEU A 150 -23.39 -10.45 -68.27
CA LEU A 150 -23.85 -9.60 -69.38
C LEU A 150 -22.85 -8.48 -69.72
N THR A 151 -21.92 -8.20 -68.82
CA THR A 151 -20.94 -7.12 -68.91
C THR A 151 -19.59 -7.55 -68.37
N GLN A 152 -18.51 -7.22 -69.08
CA GLN A 152 -17.14 -7.50 -68.63
C GLN A 152 -16.28 -6.23 -68.71
N ALA A 153 -15.72 -5.81 -67.57
CA ALA A 153 -14.74 -4.73 -67.51
C ALA A 153 -13.30 -5.27 -67.63
N PHE A 154 -12.42 -4.52 -68.28
CA PHE A 154 -11.01 -4.86 -68.41
C PHE A 154 -10.14 -3.60 -68.57
N SER A 155 -8.88 -3.72 -68.18
CA SER A 155 -7.84 -2.73 -68.45
C SER A 155 -6.86 -3.27 -69.47
N VAL A 156 -6.41 -2.42 -70.39
CA VAL A 156 -5.43 -2.79 -71.42
C VAL A 156 -4.32 -1.74 -71.54
N ARG A 157 -3.10 -2.21 -71.80
CA ARG A 157 -1.93 -1.40 -72.13
C ARG A 157 -1.21 -2.06 -73.30
N ALA A 158 -1.16 -1.40 -74.45
CA ALA A 158 -0.71 -2.00 -75.70
C ALA A 158 -0.03 -0.97 -76.62
N GLU A 159 1.01 -1.41 -77.33
CA GLU A 159 1.71 -0.63 -78.36
C GLU A 159 1.06 -0.72 -79.75
N GLY A 160 -0.02 -1.49 -79.91
CA GLY A 160 -0.62 -1.74 -81.22
C GLY A 160 -2.00 -2.36 -81.13
N LEU A 161 -2.38 -3.06 -82.20
CA LEU A 161 -3.72 -3.61 -82.40
C LEU A 161 -4.13 -4.58 -81.29
N VAL A 162 -5.32 -4.33 -80.77
CA VAL A 162 -6.04 -5.16 -79.81
C VAL A 162 -7.31 -5.71 -80.46
N GLU A 163 -7.51 -7.03 -80.36
CA GLU A 163 -8.65 -7.75 -80.95
C GLU A 163 -9.39 -8.53 -79.86
N ILE A 164 -10.72 -8.39 -79.81
CA ILE A 164 -11.58 -9.05 -78.81
C ILE A 164 -12.68 -9.82 -79.52
N PHE A 165 -12.88 -11.06 -79.11
CA PHE A 165 -13.93 -11.96 -79.62
C PHE A 165 -14.83 -12.37 -78.47
N VAL A 166 -16.14 -12.12 -78.60
CA VAL A 166 -17.16 -12.57 -77.64
C VAL A 166 -18.03 -13.60 -78.36
N CYS A 167 -17.87 -14.87 -78.02
CA CYS A 167 -18.39 -16.01 -78.77
C CYS A 167 -19.39 -16.86 -77.97
N SER A 168 -20.28 -17.57 -78.66
CA SER A 168 -21.24 -18.50 -78.02
C SER A 168 -20.64 -19.85 -77.61
N GLY A 169 -19.45 -20.20 -78.12
CA GLY A 169 -18.78 -21.46 -77.82
C GLY A 169 -17.27 -21.32 -77.66
N SER A 170 -16.62 -22.42 -77.30
CA SER A 170 -15.21 -22.45 -76.90
C SER A 170 -14.21 -22.37 -78.05
N ASP A 171 -14.69 -22.42 -79.29
CA ASP A 171 -13.86 -22.32 -80.51
C ASP A 171 -14.40 -21.19 -81.41
N PRO A 172 -13.69 -20.06 -81.52
CA PRO A 172 -14.12 -18.91 -82.32
C PRO A 172 -14.29 -19.20 -83.83
N TYR A 173 -13.67 -20.27 -84.36
CA TYR A 173 -13.79 -20.61 -85.79
C TYR A 173 -15.09 -21.34 -86.14
N THR A 174 -15.74 -21.97 -85.16
CA THR A 174 -16.94 -22.79 -85.37
C THR A 174 -18.22 -22.13 -84.88
N TYR A 175 -18.11 -21.30 -83.85
CA TYR A 175 -19.24 -20.62 -83.20
C TYR A 175 -19.37 -19.15 -83.63
N PRO A 176 -20.58 -18.58 -83.59
CA PRO A 176 -20.77 -17.16 -83.83
C PRO A 176 -20.06 -16.31 -82.77
N CYS A 177 -19.56 -15.14 -83.20
CA CYS A 177 -18.77 -14.23 -82.37
C CYS A 177 -19.05 -12.75 -82.72
N TYR A 178 -19.14 -11.92 -81.68
CA TYR A 178 -18.93 -10.47 -81.79
C TYR A 178 -17.45 -10.17 -81.81
N TYR A 179 -17.01 -9.38 -82.78
CA TYR A 179 -15.61 -9.07 -82.99
C TYR A 179 -15.37 -7.57 -82.90
N PHE A 180 -14.46 -7.18 -82.01
CA PHE A 180 -13.98 -5.82 -81.85
C PHE A 180 -12.52 -5.75 -82.29
N TYR A 181 -12.24 -4.87 -83.25
CA TYR A 181 -10.88 -4.49 -83.66
C TYR A 181 -10.62 -3.09 -83.12
N ILE A 182 -9.61 -2.95 -82.27
CA ILE A 182 -9.25 -1.69 -81.61
C ILE A 182 -7.79 -1.36 -81.96
N ASP A 183 -7.62 -0.36 -82.81
CA ASP A 183 -6.31 0.20 -83.18
C ASP A 183 -6.09 1.55 -82.48
N TYR A 184 -4.99 2.24 -82.81
CA TYR A 184 -4.67 3.55 -82.24
C TYR A 184 -5.84 4.55 -82.32
N ASN A 185 -6.41 4.75 -83.52
CA ASN A 185 -7.51 5.72 -83.72
C ASN A 185 -8.76 5.10 -84.33
N ASP A 186 -8.72 3.83 -84.75
CA ASP A 186 -9.81 3.20 -85.48
C ASP A 186 -10.35 2.01 -84.70
N ILE A 187 -11.67 2.02 -84.50
CA ILE A 187 -12.40 0.95 -83.83
C ILE A 187 -13.41 0.39 -84.84
N TYR A 188 -13.35 -0.91 -85.09
CA TYR A 188 -14.32 -1.61 -85.93
C TYR A 188 -15.05 -2.66 -85.10
N PHE A 189 -16.34 -2.82 -85.39
CA PHE A 189 -17.18 -3.86 -84.84
C PHE A 189 -17.84 -4.66 -85.96
N LYS A 190 -17.90 -5.98 -85.78
CA LYS A 190 -18.57 -6.90 -86.71
C LYS A 190 -19.10 -8.14 -86.01
N TYR A 191 -20.21 -8.66 -86.51
CA TYR A 191 -20.72 -9.98 -86.14
C TYR A 191 -20.28 -11.03 -87.18
N TYR A 192 -19.76 -12.16 -86.71
CA TYR A 192 -19.41 -13.31 -87.53
C TYR A 192 -20.24 -14.52 -87.12
N ALA A 193 -20.89 -15.17 -88.09
CA ALA A 193 -21.48 -16.49 -87.86
C ALA A 193 -20.41 -17.57 -87.70
N LYS A 194 -19.29 -17.42 -88.43
CA LYS A 194 -18.04 -18.18 -88.32
C LYS A 194 -16.88 -17.27 -88.70
N ILE A 195 -15.80 -17.32 -87.93
CA ILE A 195 -14.64 -16.43 -88.16
C ILE A 195 -13.88 -16.88 -89.42
N PRO A 196 -13.60 -15.96 -90.38
CA PRO A 196 -12.82 -16.28 -91.57
C PRO A 196 -11.32 -16.44 -91.24
N LYS A 197 -10.56 -17.14 -92.11
CA LYS A 197 -9.12 -17.34 -91.92
C LYS A 197 -8.31 -16.03 -91.88
N ASP A 198 -8.75 -14.99 -92.58
CA ASP A 198 -8.15 -13.64 -92.52
C ASP A 198 -9.21 -12.61 -92.08
N VAL A 199 -9.36 -12.49 -90.76
CA VAL A 199 -10.34 -11.59 -90.12
C VAL A 199 -10.00 -10.12 -90.33
N LYS A 200 -8.70 -9.79 -90.41
CA LYS A 200 -8.21 -8.40 -90.40
C LYS A 200 -8.55 -7.68 -91.69
N GLU A 201 -8.36 -8.32 -92.83
CA GLU A 201 -8.74 -7.73 -94.11
C GLU A 201 -10.25 -7.66 -94.30
N ASP A 202 -11.00 -8.65 -93.83
CA ASP A 202 -12.45 -8.73 -94.03
C ASP A 202 -13.20 -7.66 -93.22
N VAL A 203 -12.80 -7.40 -91.98
CA VAL A 203 -13.45 -6.37 -91.14
C VAL A 203 -13.24 -4.96 -91.70
N LYS A 204 -12.04 -4.67 -92.23
CA LYS A 204 -11.70 -3.34 -92.78
C LYS A 204 -12.47 -3.03 -94.07
N LYS A 205 -12.85 -4.05 -94.84
CA LYS A 205 -13.59 -3.90 -96.11
C LYS A 205 -15.08 -3.68 -95.88
N LYS A 206 -15.69 -4.34 -94.89
CA LYS A 206 -17.13 -4.30 -94.60
C LYS A 206 -17.43 -4.42 -93.10
N PRO A 207 -17.20 -3.36 -92.30
CA PRO A 207 -17.54 -3.37 -90.87
C PRO A 207 -19.04 -3.17 -90.66
N SER A 208 -19.58 -3.72 -89.57
CA SER A 208 -20.96 -3.42 -89.13
C SER A 208 -21.05 -2.03 -88.50
N GLN A 209 -19.99 -1.61 -87.81
CA GLN A 209 -19.82 -0.26 -87.29
C GLN A 209 -18.34 0.12 -87.30
N HIS A 210 -18.04 1.37 -87.63
CA HIS A 210 -16.69 1.94 -87.59
C HIS A 210 -16.74 3.29 -86.87
N VAL A 211 -15.82 3.47 -85.91
CA VAL A 211 -15.66 4.71 -85.17
C VAL A 211 -14.21 5.13 -85.20
N LYS A 212 -13.98 6.35 -85.68
CA LYS A 212 -12.67 7.00 -85.63
C LYS A 212 -12.58 7.86 -84.38
N ALA A 213 -11.71 7.49 -83.45
CA ALA A 213 -11.48 8.22 -82.23
C ALA A 213 -10.66 9.50 -82.49
N ALA A 214 -10.95 10.55 -81.73
CA ALA A 214 -10.23 11.83 -81.80
C ALA A 214 -8.84 11.77 -81.15
N SER A 215 -8.58 10.73 -80.37
CA SER A 215 -7.34 10.49 -79.62
C SER A 215 -7.06 9.00 -79.56
N SER A 216 -5.83 8.65 -79.21
CA SER A 216 -5.41 7.26 -79.04
C SER A 216 -6.33 6.50 -78.09
N VAL A 217 -6.93 5.41 -78.57
CA VAL A 217 -7.86 4.55 -77.81
C VAL A 217 -7.08 3.60 -76.91
N VAL A 218 -6.02 3.01 -77.45
CA VAL A 218 -5.03 2.21 -76.72
C VAL A 218 -3.75 3.00 -76.52
N SER A 219 -2.98 2.67 -75.49
CA SER A 219 -1.71 3.34 -75.20
C SER A 219 -0.73 2.36 -74.53
N PRO A 220 0.58 2.45 -74.84
CA PRO A 220 1.60 1.72 -74.10
C PRO A 220 2.01 2.41 -72.80
N ASP A 221 1.78 3.73 -72.72
CA ASP A 221 2.17 4.58 -71.61
C ASP A 221 1.05 4.77 -70.58
N GLU A 222 -0.17 4.34 -70.89
CA GLU A 222 -1.34 4.51 -70.02
C GLU A 222 -2.18 3.24 -69.95
N TRP A 223 -2.71 2.93 -68.77
CA TRP A 223 -3.71 1.87 -68.60
C TRP A 223 -5.07 2.42 -69.00
N ARG A 224 -5.66 1.83 -70.05
CA ARG A 224 -6.97 2.20 -70.60
C ARG A 224 -8.03 1.23 -70.09
N ASN A 225 -9.16 1.76 -69.62
CA ASN A 225 -10.19 0.97 -68.94
C ASN A 225 -11.44 0.91 -69.82
N PHE A 226 -11.93 -0.29 -70.10
CA PHE A 226 -13.07 -0.53 -70.97
C PHE A 226 -14.12 -1.42 -70.31
N VAL A 227 -15.36 -1.27 -70.76
CA VAL A 227 -16.47 -2.17 -70.44
C VAL A 227 -17.11 -2.62 -71.74
N ILE A 228 -17.26 -3.92 -71.93
CA ILE A 228 -18.10 -4.47 -73.00
C ILE A 228 -19.41 -4.90 -72.37
N ASN A 229 -20.51 -4.39 -72.91
CA ASN A 229 -21.85 -4.88 -72.65
C ASN A 229 -22.31 -5.70 -73.85
N TYR A 230 -22.72 -6.94 -73.61
CA TYR A 230 -23.08 -7.89 -74.65
C TYR A 230 -24.34 -8.70 -74.29
N GLY A 231 -25.06 -8.31 -73.24
CA GLY A 231 -26.09 -9.13 -72.64
C GLY A 231 -27.53 -8.62 -72.78
N GLY A 232 -28.44 -9.53 -73.16
CA GLY A 232 -29.89 -9.53 -72.89
C GLY A 232 -30.76 -8.48 -73.60
N SER A 233 -30.31 -7.24 -73.68
CA SER A 233 -30.85 -6.26 -74.61
C SER A 233 -30.34 -6.57 -76.00
N SER A 234 -31.11 -6.29 -77.04
CA SER A 234 -30.71 -6.29 -78.45
C SER A 234 -29.62 -5.23 -78.74
N LEU A 235 -28.61 -5.10 -77.88
CA LEU A 235 -27.63 -4.01 -77.83
C LEU A 235 -26.27 -4.55 -77.39
N VAL A 236 -25.25 -4.28 -78.20
CA VAL A 236 -23.83 -4.52 -77.88
C VAL A 236 -23.12 -3.18 -77.82
N GLN A 237 -22.39 -2.94 -76.73
CA GLN A 237 -21.66 -1.70 -76.51
C GLN A 237 -20.21 -1.95 -76.08
N LEU A 238 -19.31 -1.09 -76.56
CA LEU A 238 -17.96 -0.92 -76.00
C LEU A 238 -17.89 0.48 -75.42
N ILE A 239 -17.56 0.60 -74.13
CA ILE A 239 -17.53 1.86 -73.40
C ILE A 239 -16.12 2.07 -72.85
N ASP A 240 -15.51 3.21 -73.16
CA ASP A 240 -14.30 3.69 -72.51
C ASP A 240 -14.67 4.34 -71.18
N PHE A 241 -14.01 3.91 -70.11
CA PHE A 241 -14.14 4.39 -68.74
C PHE A 241 -12.86 5.08 -68.24
N THR A 242 -11.91 5.36 -69.13
CA THR A 242 -10.64 6.00 -68.80
C THR A 242 -10.85 7.45 -68.34
N ALA A 243 -10.11 7.90 -67.31
CA ALA A 243 -10.14 9.29 -66.82
C ALA A 243 -11.51 9.78 -66.31
N ASN A 244 -12.35 8.87 -65.79
CA ASN A 244 -13.76 9.12 -65.42
C ASN A 244 -14.66 9.60 -66.56
N LEU A 245 -14.19 9.48 -67.80
CA LEU A 245 -15.02 9.74 -68.97
C LEU A 245 -15.76 8.44 -69.27
N LYS A 246 -17.09 8.44 -69.16
CA LYS A 246 -17.94 7.32 -69.63
C LYS A 246 -18.31 7.59 -71.08
N ARG A 247 -17.42 7.22 -72.01
CA ARG A 247 -17.62 7.45 -73.44
C ARG A 247 -18.00 6.14 -74.13
N VAL A 248 -19.20 6.08 -74.70
CA VAL A 248 -19.61 4.97 -75.56
C VAL A 248 -18.85 5.07 -76.88
N LEU A 249 -18.09 4.02 -77.22
CA LEU A 249 -17.27 3.93 -78.42
C LEU A 249 -17.99 3.15 -79.53
N ILE A 250 -18.62 2.03 -79.19
CA ILE A 250 -19.44 1.21 -80.08
C ILE A 250 -20.81 1.06 -79.44
N GLU A 251 -21.85 1.16 -80.25
CA GLU A 251 -23.24 0.95 -79.86
C GLU A 251 -23.98 0.40 -81.07
N TYR A 252 -24.34 -0.88 -81.01
CA TYR A 252 -24.95 -1.60 -82.12
C TYR A 252 -26.16 -2.40 -81.67
N PHE A 253 -27.28 -2.23 -82.38
CA PHE A 253 -28.51 -2.96 -82.12
C PHE A 253 -28.57 -4.26 -82.93
N ILE A 254 -28.95 -5.36 -82.28
CA ILE A 254 -28.94 -6.71 -82.85
C ILE A 254 -30.36 -7.28 -82.88
N ASP A 255 -30.81 -7.69 -84.05
CA ASP A 255 -32.15 -8.27 -84.24
C ASP A 255 -32.31 -9.61 -83.48
N GLU A 256 -31.30 -10.49 -83.59
CA GLU A 256 -31.24 -11.79 -82.90
C GLU A 256 -29.96 -11.88 -82.05
N PRO A 257 -30.02 -11.58 -80.73
CA PRO A 257 -28.86 -11.60 -79.87
C PRO A 257 -28.37 -13.04 -79.64
N MET A 258 -27.05 -13.21 -79.67
CA MET A 258 -26.40 -14.46 -79.37
C MET A 258 -26.11 -14.56 -77.87
N THR A 259 -26.28 -15.75 -77.29
CA THR A 259 -25.79 -16.04 -75.93
C THR A 259 -24.27 -16.15 -75.94
N ALA A 260 -23.59 -15.16 -75.37
CA ALA A 260 -22.14 -15.18 -75.20
C ALA A 260 -21.75 -16.15 -74.08
N SER A 261 -20.81 -17.05 -74.36
CA SER A 261 -20.27 -18.03 -73.39
C SER A 261 -18.81 -17.78 -73.08
N TYR A 262 -18.04 -17.25 -74.05
CA TYR A 262 -16.60 -17.05 -73.89
C TYR A 262 -16.13 -15.73 -74.49
N MET A 263 -15.18 -15.06 -73.83
CA MET A 263 -14.40 -13.95 -74.39
C MET A 263 -12.97 -14.40 -74.63
N PHE A 264 -12.45 -14.03 -75.80
CA PHE A 264 -11.07 -14.26 -76.21
C PHE A 264 -10.42 -12.94 -76.61
N MET A 265 -9.12 -12.86 -76.40
CA MET A 265 -8.32 -11.68 -76.68
C MET A 265 -7.12 -12.06 -77.55
N ARG A 266 -6.77 -11.20 -78.51
CA ARG A 266 -5.63 -11.36 -79.42
C ARG A 266 -4.97 -10.00 -79.62
N SER A 267 -3.66 -10.02 -79.88
CA SER A 267 -2.90 -8.83 -80.23
C SER A 267 -1.76 -9.18 -81.19
N SER A 268 -1.46 -8.30 -82.15
CA SER A 268 -0.28 -8.47 -83.02
C SER A 268 1.01 -8.02 -82.36
N ASN A 269 0.92 -7.18 -81.33
CA ASN A 269 2.03 -6.61 -80.59
C ASN A 269 1.97 -7.06 -79.13
N SER A 270 3.05 -6.94 -78.37
CA SER A 270 2.99 -7.20 -76.93
C SER A 270 1.96 -6.27 -76.27
N SER A 271 1.02 -6.87 -75.57
CA SER A 271 -0.08 -6.19 -74.87
C SER A 271 -0.30 -6.81 -73.51
N LEU A 272 -0.66 -5.96 -72.55
CA LEU A 272 -0.94 -6.33 -71.18
C LEU A 272 -2.40 -6.08 -70.87
N TRP A 273 -3.03 -7.05 -70.22
CA TRP A 273 -4.44 -7.03 -69.91
C TRP A 273 -4.66 -7.32 -68.43
N LYS A 274 -5.66 -6.68 -67.83
CA LYS A 274 -6.19 -7.04 -66.52
C LYS A 274 -7.69 -7.16 -66.63
N LEU A 275 -8.22 -8.33 -66.30
CA LEU A 275 -9.66 -8.54 -66.25
C LEU A 275 -10.18 -8.10 -64.90
N HIS A 276 -11.21 -7.28 -64.91
CA HIS A 276 -11.83 -6.82 -63.67
C HIS A 276 -12.74 -7.93 -63.19
N GLN A 277 -12.27 -8.62 -62.16
CA GLN A 277 -13.01 -9.67 -61.48
C GLN A 277 -12.68 -9.56 -60.00
N ASN A 278 -13.70 -9.34 -59.19
CA ASN A 278 -13.58 -9.35 -57.73
C ASN A 278 -14.43 -10.46 -57.12
N SER A 279 -14.33 -10.60 -55.81
CA SER A 279 -15.23 -11.43 -55.02
C SER A 279 -15.45 -10.71 -53.71
N PHE A 280 -16.66 -10.74 -53.18
CA PHE A 280 -17.01 -9.98 -51.99
C PHE A 280 -18.12 -10.66 -51.21
N MET A 281 -18.28 -10.25 -49.95
CA MET A 281 -19.37 -10.73 -49.11
C MET A 281 -20.57 -9.78 -49.25
N PHE A 282 -21.78 -10.32 -49.41
CA PHE A 282 -22.99 -9.50 -49.52
C PHE A 282 -24.20 -10.09 -48.79
N THR A 283 -25.21 -9.26 -48.56
CA THR A 283 -26.55 -9.67 -48.11
C THR A 283 -27.61 -8.81 -48.76
N ASN A 284 -28.81 -9.37 -48.92
CA ASN A 284 -30.00 -8.66 -49.41
C ASN A 284 -31.06 -8.46 -48.32
N THR A 285 -30.73 -8.78 -47.07
CA THR A 285 -31.66 -8.75 -45.94
C THR A 285 -31.30 -7.65 -44.95
N THR A 286 -32.33 -7.03 -44.35
CA THR A 286 -32.16 -6.10 -43.24
C THR A 286 -31.99 -6.89 -41.94
N GLN A 287 -30.84 -6.73 -41.28
CA GLN A 287 -30.52 -7.48 -40.07
C GLN A 287 -29.44 -6.79 -39.25
N ILE A 288 -29.23 -7.28 -38.02
CA ILE A 288 -28.03 -6.99 -37.23
C ILE A 288 -27.26 -8.30 -37.10
N SER A 289 -26.08 -8.38 -37.69
CA SER A 289 -25.19 -9.51 -37.57
C SER A 289 -23.87 -9.09 -36.91
N ARG A 290 -23.18 -10.06 -36.32
CA ARG A 290 -21.80 -9.85 -35.87
C ARG A 290 -20.91 -9.68 -37.10
N LEU A 291 -19.91 -8.81 -37.04
CA LEU A 291 -18.95 -8.58 -38.11
C LEU A 291 -17.64 -9.33 -37.79
N GLY A 292 -17.42 -10.46 -38.46
CA GLY A 292 -16.23 -11.30 -38.34
C GLY A 292 -16.00 -12.00 -36.98
N PRO A 293 -14.79 -12.55 -36.79
CA PRO A 293 -14.36 -13.19 -35.54
C PRO A 293 -14.18 -12.18 -34.39
N ILE A 294 -13.71 -12.62 -33.21
CA ILE A 294 -13.49 -11.68 -32.08
C ILE A 294 -12.25 -10.86 -32.42
N LEU A 295 -12.39 -9.54 -32.57
CA LEU A 295 -11.26 -8.68 -32.85
C LEU A 295 -10.39 -8.55 -31.60
N THR A 296 -9.12 -8.94 -31.71
CA THR A 296 -8.11 -8.64 -30.68
C THR A 296 -7.43 -7.33 -31.05
N ILE A 297 -7.62 -6.30 -30.24
CA ILE A 297 -7.12 -4.96 -30.56
C ILE A 297 -5.62 -4.89 -30.21
N PRO A 298 -4.75 -4.54 -31.18
CA PRO A 298 -3.31 -4.51 -30.94
C PRO A 298 -2.86 -3.32 -30.09
N SER A 299 -3.67 -2.28 -29.93
CA SER A 299 -3.45 -1.06 -29.14
C SER A 299 -4.72 -0.65 -28.39
N LYS A 300 -4.70 0.46 -27.66
CA LYS A 300 -5.91 1.03 -27.04
C LYS A 300 -6.87 1.66 -28.06
N ASP A 301 -6.44 1.83 -29.30
CA ASP A 301 -7.21 2.51 -30.35
C ASP A 301 -7.62 1.49 -31.42
N LEU A 302 -8.91 1.50 -31.76
CA LEU A 302 -9.48 0.68 -32.81
C LEU A 302 -9.33 1.38 -34.16
N CYS A 303 -8.79 0.66 -35.14
CA CYS A 303 -8.89 1.02 -36.55
C CYS A 303 -9.12 -0.26 -37.35
N VAL A 304 -10.27 -0.34 -38.02
CA VAL A 304 -10.56 -1.37 -39.02
C VAL A 304 -10.93 -0.68 -40.32
N SER A 305 -10.26 -1.00 -41.41
CA SER A 305 -10.58 -0.48 -42.74
C SER A 305 -11.22 -1.58 -43.58
N LEU A 306 -12.25 -1.23 -44.35
CA LEU A 306 -12.97 -2.14 -45.22
C LEU A 306 -13.57 -1.38 -46.41
N LEU A 307 -13.78 -2.09 -47.51
CA LEU A 307 -14.53 -1.59 -48.67
C LEU A 307 -16.01 -1.93 -48.49
N VAL A 308 -16.88 -0.97 -48.74
CA VAL A 308 -18.33 -1.09 -48.56
C VAL A 308 -19.04 -0.60 -49.82
N LYS A 309 -20.05 -1.34 -50.26
CA LYS A 309 -20.97 -0.93 -51.32
C LYS A 309 -22.40 -1.13 -50.85
N VAL A 310 -23.24 -0.12 -51.08
CA VAL A 310 -24.66 -0.14 -50.70
C VAL A 310 -25.52 0.32 -51.86
N CYS A 311 -26.76 -0.19 -51.94
CA CYS A 311 -27.72 0.27 -52.92
C CYS A 311 -28.14 1.74 -52.70
N SER A 312 -28.75 2.37 -53.71
CA SER A 312 -29.15 3.79 -53.71
C SER A 312 -30.21 4.20 -52.67
N TYR A 313 -30.79 3.25 -51.94
CA TYR A 313 -31.76 3.46 -50.85
C TYR A 313 -31.42 2.62 -49.59
N CYS A 314 -30.20 2.10 -49.53
CA CYS A 314 -29.69 1.24 -48.47
C CYS A 314 -28.72 2.00 -47.54
N GLU A 315 -28.79 1.72 -46.24
CA GLU A 315 -27.90 2.23 -45.20
C GLU A 315 -27.25 1.06 -44.44
N ILE A 316 -25.96 1.20 -44.09
CA ILE A 316 -25.24 0.22 -43.25
C ILE A 316 -24.55 0.92 -42.08
N LYS A 317 -24.72 0.37 -40.88
CA LYS A 317 -24.12 0.88 -39.64
C LYS A 317 -23.17 -0.15 -39.04
N PHE A 318 -22.01 0.32 -38.63
CA PHE A 318 -21.03 -0.46 -37.90
C PHE A 318 -21.02 -0.01 -36.44
N LEU A 319 -21.09 -0.96 -35.52
CA LEU A 319 -21.21 -0.68 -34.09
C LEU A 319 -20.53 -1.73 -33.22
N TYR A 320 -20.26 -1.38 -31.96
CA TYR A 320 -19.89 -2.34 -30.92
C TYR A 320 -20.75 -2.15 -29.67
N LEU A 321 -20.74 -3.15 -28.79
CA LEU A 321 -21.53 -3.16 -27.56
C LEU A 321 -20.63 -3.00 -26.34
N ASN A 322 -20.83 -1.91 -25.57
CA ASN A 322 -20.19 -1.69 -24.27
C ASN A 322 -21.21 -1.12 -23.28
N LYS A 323 -22.04 -1.99 -22.69
CA LYS A 323 -23.26 -1.68 -21.89
C LYS A 323 -24.35 -0.91 -22.66
N THR A 324 -23.97 -0.06 -23.60
CA THR A 324 -24.78 0.70 -24.56
C THR A 324 -24.28 0.44 -25.99
N ARG A 325 -25.14 0.65 -26.99
CA ARG A 325 -24.75 0.58 -28.41
C ARG A 325 -23.90 1.79 -28.78
N ARG A 326 -22.68 1.57 -29.29
CA ARG A 326 -21.79 2.62 -29.79
C ARG A 326 -21.61 2.47 -31.29
N VAL A 327 -22.07 3.47 -32.06
CA VAL A 327 -21.97 3.48 -33.52
C VAL A 327 -20.60 4.03 -33.90
N LEU A 328 -19.83 3.23 -34.65
CA LEU A 328 -18.50 3.58 -35.16
C LEU A 328 -18.61 4.36 -36.47
N LYS A 329 -19.48 3.91 -37.37
CA LYS A 329 -19.66 4.52 -38.68
C LYS A 329 -21.02 4.19 -39.28
N VAL A 330 -21.58 5.15 -40.00
CA VAL A 330 -22.76 4.98 -40.86
C VAL A 330 -22.35 5.28 -42.29
N VAL A 331 -22.73 4.41 -43.22
CA VAL A 331 -22.56 4.62 -44.66
C VAL A 331 -23.96 4.78 -45.25
N ALA A 332 -24.21 5.99 -45.74
CA ALA A 332 -25.47 6.39 -46.38
C ALA A 332 -25.52 5.91 -47.84
N PRO A 333 -26.69 5.93 -48.50
CA PRO A 333 -26.81 5.54 -49.89
C PRO A 333 -25.91 6.38 -50.81
N THR A 334 -25.27 5.72 -51.77
CA THR A 334 -24.43 6.38 -52.78
C THR A 334 -25.23 6.54 -54.08
N GLN A 335 -25.05 7.67 -54.79
CA GLN A 335 -25.81 7.96 -56.02
C GLN A 335 -25.56 6.95 -57.15
N ASN A 336 -24.37 6.33 -57.19
CA ASN A 336 -23.91 5.43 -58.26
C ASN A 336 -23.61 4.00 -57.77
N GLU A 337 -23.99 3.63 -56.55
CA GLU A 337 -23.60 2.34 -55.93
C GLU A 337 -22.09 2.07 -55.98
N GLU A 338 -21.26 3.10 -55.86
CA GLU A 338 -19.80 2.95 -55.91
C GLU A 338 -19.26 2.31 -54.64
N TRP A 339 -18.15 1.57 -54.78
CA TRP A 339 -17.38 1.07 -53.65
C TRP A 339 -16.70 2.22 -52.92
N VAL A 340 -16.88 2.28 -51.59
CA VAL A 340 -16.29 3.30 -50.73
C VAL A 340 -15.45 2.62 -49.66
N GLU A 341 -14.23 3.11 -49.44
CA GLU A 341 -13.45 2.67 -48.29
C GLU A 341 -13.88 3.39 -47.01
N VAL A 342 -14.02 2.60 -45.96
CA VAL A 342 -14.55 3.02 -44.68
C VAL A 342 -13.62 2.57 -43.57
N LYS A 343 -13.21 3.53 -42.72
CA LYS A 343 -12.49 3.24 -41.48
C LYS A 343 -13.42 3.31 -40.28
N LEU A 344 -13.46 2.23 -39.50
CA LEU A 344 -14.10 2.13 -38.20
C LEU A 344 -13.09 2.51 -37.13
N LYS A 345 -13.35 3.60 -36.40
CA LYS A 345 -12.39 4.22 -35.48
C LYS A 345 -13.01 4.47 -34.12
N GLU A 346 -12.23 4.22 -33.07
CA GLU A 346 -12.58 4.56 -31.68
C GLU A 346 -11.28 4.60 -30.85
N GLU A 347 -11.14 5.61 -30.00
CA GLU A 347 -9.94 5.81 -29.17
C GLU A 347 -10.15 5.31 -27.74
N ASN A 348 -9.06 4.95 -27.06
CA ASN A 348 -9.07 4.66 -25.61
C ASN A 348 -10.03 3.52 -25.17
N ILE A 349 -10.15 2.47 -25.98
CA ILE A 349 -10.93 1.27 -25.64
C ILE A 349 -10.28 0.55 -24.45
N GLN A 350 -11.11 0.20 -23.47
CA GLN A 350 -10.70 -0.42 -22.21
C GLN A 350 -10.60 -1.95 -22.27
N PHE A 351 -10.89 -2.56 -23.41
CA PHE A 351 -10.96 -4.02 -23.60
C PHE A 351 -9.97 -4.47 -24.66
N ASP A 352 -9.26 -5.59 -24.40
CA ASP A 352 -8.32 -6.18 -25.36
C ASP A 352 -9.03 -6.95 -26.50
N LYS A 353 -10.31 -7.27 -26.31
CA LYS A 353 -11.14 -8.04 -27.25
C LYS A 353 -12.46 -7.35 -27.48
N LEU A 354 -12.88 -7.25 -28.74
CA LEU A 354 -14.07 -6.53 -29.15
C LEU A 354 -14.89 -7.36 -30.14
N ASN A 355 -16.23 -7.33 -29.98
CA ASN A 355 -17.15 -7.80 -30.99
C ASN A 355 -17.68 -6.61 -31.78
N LEU A 356 -17.40 -6.59 -33.08
CA LEU A 356 -17.99 -5.66 -34.02
C LEU A 356 -19.30 -6.23 -34.56
N PHE A 357 -20.24 -5.34 -34.88
CA PHE A 357 -21.54 -5.68 -35.45
C PHE A 357 -21.82 -4.77 -36.64
N VAL A 358 -22.61 -5.30 -37.56
CA VAL A 358 -23.08 -4.62 -38.76
C VAL A 358 -24.60 -4.66 -38.78
N GLU A 359 -25.22 -3.52 -39.02
CA GLU A 359 -26.67 -3.34 -39.11
C GLU A 359 -27.02 -2.84 -40.51
N THR A 360 -27.82 -3.61 -41.25
CA THR A 360 -28.30 -3.28 -42.61
C THR A 360 -29.75 -2.83 -42.57
N LYS A 361 -30.05 -1.66 -43.15
CA LYS A 361 -31.38 -1.01 -43.11
C LYS A 361 -31.71 -0.28 -44.40
N TYR A 362 -32.99 -0.19 -44.73
CA TYR A 362 -33.48 0.74 -45.74
C TYR A 362 -33.61 2.15 -45.16
N VAL A 363 -33.40 3.18 -45.98
CA VAL A 363 -33.67 4.57 -45.59
C VAL A 363 -35.18 4.81 -45.55
N ASP A 364 -35.68 5.49 -44.51
CA ASP A 364 -37.10 5.68 -44.21
C ASP A 364 -37.92 6.08 -45.47
N GLY A 365 -38.99 5.32 -45.76
CA GLY A 365 -39.92 5.56 -46.88
C GLY A 365 -39.73 4.71 -48.13
N SER A 366 -38.65 3.92 -48.25
CA SER A 366 -38.27 3.18 -49.47
C SER A 366 -38.67 1.69 -49.51
N SER A 367 -39.39 1.17 -48.51
CA SER A 367 -39.23 -0.22 -48.06
C SER A 367 -40.14 -1.33 -48.63
N LYS A 368 -40.72 -1.28 -49.84
CA LYS A 368 -41.66 -2.37 -50.24
C LYS A 368 -41.52 -3.04 -51.60
N THR A 369 -40.65 -2.59 -52.51
CA THR A 369 -40.64 -3.15 -53.88
C THR A 369 -39.26 -3.45 -54.47
N SER A 370 -38.16 -3.26 -53.72
CA SER A 370 -36.82 -3.41 -54.27
C SER A 370 -35.90 -4.24 -53.37
N ASP A 371 -35.10 -5.10 -54.00
CA ASP A 371 -34.15 -5.99 -53.33
C ASP A 371 -32.98 -5.18 -52.76
N GLY A 372 -32.85 -5.15 -51.44
CA GLY A 372 -31.72 -4.51 -50.77
C GLY A 372 -30.40 -5.16 -51.16
N PHE A 373 -29.32 -4.37 -51.11
CA PHE A 373 -27.97 -4.86 -51.41
C PHE A 373 -26.95 -4.13 -50.54
N TRP A 374 -26.21 -4.90 -49.75
CA TRP A 374 -25.09 -4.45 -48.93
C TRP A 374 -23.92 -5.40 -49.12
N ALA A 375 -22.76 -4.87 -49.49
CA ALA A 375 -21.55 -5.65 -49.71
C ALA A 375 -20.34 -5.09 -48.95
N ILE A 376 -19.48 -6.00 -48.50
CA ILE A 376 -18.24 -5.73 -47.77
C ILE A 376 -17.11 -6.52 -48.40
N ASP A 377 -15.94 -5.90 -48.52
CA ASP A 377 -14.72 -6.55 -48.99
C ASP A 377 -13.45 -5.99 -48.34
N ASP A 378 -12.36 -6.74 -48.45
CA ASP A 378 -10.99 -6.34 -48.14
C ASP A 378 -10.85 -5.68 -46.75
N VAL A 379 -11.24 -6.45 -45.72
CA VAL A 379 -11.25 -6.02 -44.33
C VAL A 379 -9.86 -6.18 -43.73
N ARG A 380 -9.36 -5.14 -43.05
CA ARG A 380 -8.07 -5.17 -42.37
C ARG A 380 -8.04 -4.34 -41.10
N VAL A 381 -7.29 -4.78 -40.11
CA VAL A 381 -6.91 -3.94 -38.96
C VAL A 381 -5.87 -2.93 -39.44
N CYS A 382 -6.17 -1.65 -39.25
CA CYS A 382 -5.40 -0.55 -39.80
C CYS A 382 -4.68 0.27 -38.73
N ASN A 383 -3.85 1.21 -39.17
CA ASN A 383 -3.51 2.39 -38.38
C ASN A 383 -4.19 3.63 -38.98
N GLU A 384 -4.48 4.63 -38.15
CA GLU A 384 -5.03 5.89 -38.64
C GLU A 384 -4.15 6.55 -39.69
N ASN A 385 -2.84 6.51 -39.44
CA ASN A 385 -1.79 7.15 -40.22
C ASN A 385 -1.06 6.17 -41.13
N GLU A 386 -1.64 4.99 -41.40
CA GLU A 386 -1.05 4.06 -42.35
C GLU A 386 -0.92 4.68 -43.74
N ILE A 387 0.10 4.23 -44.47
CA ILE A 387 0.38 4.62 -45.85
C ILE A 387 0.38 3.36 -46.71
N LYS A 388 -0.30 3.39 -47.86
CA LYS A 388 -0.23 2.34 -48.87
C LYS A 388 0.95 2.62 -49.79
N VAL A 389 1.82 1.62 -49.97
CA VAL A 389 2.97 1.68 -50.87
C VAL A 389 2.87 0.53 -51.86
N SER A 390 2.99 0.83 -53.15
CA SER A 390 3.15 -0.17 -54.20
C SER A 390 4.62 -0.27 -54.57
N TYR A 391 5.15 -1.49 -54.73
CA TYR A 391 6.51 -1.79 -55.13
C TYR A 391 6.50 -2.53 -56.47
N LEU A 392 7.41 -2.16 -57.37
CA LEU A 392 7.59 -2.84 -58.65
C LEU A 392 8.90 -3.63 -58.63
N LYS A 393 8.80 -4.95 -58.79
CA LYS A 393 9.93 -5.89 -58.82
C LYS A 393 10.28 -6.22 -60.27
N LEU A 394 11.42 -5.73 -60.72
CA LEU A 394 11.93 -5.95 -62.06
C LEU A 394 12.56 -7.35 -62.17
N SER A 395 12.23 -8.08 -63.23
CA SER A 395 12.72 -9.45 -63.47
C SER A 395 14.14 -9.50 -64.04
N ASP A 396 14.59 -8.42 -64.69
CA ASP A 396 15.91 -8.31 -65.32
C ASP A 396 16.59 -7.01 -64.87
N THR A 397 17.70 -7.12 -64.14
CA THR A 397 18.40 -6.00 -63.48
C THR A 397 19.33 -5.21 -64.41
N SER A 398 19.31 -5.49 -65.71
CA SER A 398 20.17 -4.85 -66.69
C SER A 398 19.37 -4.22 -67.83
N HIS A 399 19.50 -2.90 -67.97
CA HIS A 399 19.17 -2.06 -69.15
C HIS A 399 17.86 -1.25 -69.19
N ILE A 400 16.94 -1.33 -68.23
CA ILE A 400 15.78 -0.42 -68.21
C ILE A 400 16.17 0.90 -67.52
N SER A 401 16.15 2.00 -68.27
CA SER A 401 16.34 3.35 -67.69
C SER A 401 15.22 3.66 -66.69
N ASP A 402 15.59 4.18 -65.51
CA ASP A 402 14.63 4.67 -64.49
C ASP A 402 13.71 5.79 -65.00
N ASP A 403 14.04 6.41 -66.14
CA ASP A 403 13.20 7.45 -66.74
C ASP A 403 12.02 6.87 -67.53
N ASN A 404 12.09 5.58 -67.89
CA ASN A 404 11.02 4.87 -68.59
C ASN A 404 10.05 4.16 -67.63
N ILE A 405 10.29 4.23 -66.33
CA ILE A 405 9.44 3.63 -65.30
C ILE A 405 8.73 4.74 -64.54
N THR A 406 7.41 4.63 -64.43
CA THR A 406 6.59 5.52 -63.63
C THR A 406 5.35 4.80 -63.11
N CYS A 407 4.57 5.48 -62.29
CA CYS A 407 3.29 5.00 -61.80
C CYS A 407 2.23 6.07 -62.00
N GLN A 408 0.97 5.67 -62.15
CA GLN A 408 -0.15 6.58 -62.37
C GLN A 408 -1.38 6.09 -61.63
N LEU A 409 -2.34 6.98 -61.38
CA LEU A 409 -3.64 6.57 -60.86
C LEU A 409 -4.48 5.98 -62.00
N ILE A 410 -5.06 4.80 -61.80
CA ILE A 410 -5.89 4.15 -62.84
C ILE A 410 -7.13 4.99 -63.18
N LYS A 411 -7.67 5.69 -62.16
CA LYS A 411 -8.78 6.60 -62.33
C LYS A 411 -8.42 7.81 -63.21
N ASN A 412 -7.17 8.28 -63.18
CA ASN A 412 -6.65 9.46 -63.88
C ASN A 412 -5.25 9.18 -64.48
N PRO A 413 -5.14 8.35 -65.54
CA PRO A 413 -3.86 7.81 -65.99
C PRO A 413 -2.93 8.83 -66.64
N SER A 414 -3.45 9.96 -67.14
CA SER A 414 -2.64 10.98 -67.80
C SER A 414 -1.72 11.79 -66.87
N TRP A 415 -1.84 11.62 -65.55
CA TRP A 415 -1.08 12.39 -64.57
C TRP A 415 0.20 11.66 -64.14
N LYS A 416 1.35 12.37 -64.11
CA LYS A 416 2.66 11.81 -63.73
C LYS A 416 3.14 12.29 -62.36
N PRO A 417 3.70 11.38 -61.53
CA PRO A 417 4.17 11.66 -60.18
C PRO A 417 5.49 12.41 -60.10
N LYS A 418 5.69 13.05 -58.95
CA LYS A 418 7.00 13.63 -58.60
C LYS A 418 7.99 12.51 -58.30
N LYS A 419 9.13 12.49 -59.01
CA LYS A 419 10.23 11.52 -58.83
C LYS A 419 11.16 11.96 -57.69
N VAL A 420 11.43 11.07 -56.73
CA VAL A 420 12.38 11.25 -55.62
C VAL A 420 13.38 10.10 -55.63
N VAL A 421 14.68 10.38 -55.62
CA VAL A 421 15.73 9.36 -55.76
C VAL A 421 16.59 9.29 -54.50
N TYR A 422 16.77 8.08 -53.98
CA TYR A 422 17.65 7.76 -52.84
C TYR A 422 18.83 6.90 -53.34
N THR A 423 20.07 7.35 -53.13
CA THR A 423 21.27 6.68 -53.67
C THR A 423 22.13 6.05 -52.57
N GLY A 424 22.61 4.82 -52.80
CA GLY A 424 23.54 4.14 -51.89
C GLY A 424 22.88 3.53 -50.65
N VAL A 425 21.56 3.34 -50.69
CA VAL A 425 20.79 2.72 -49.61
C VAL A 425 20.57 1.26 -49.98
N LYS A 426 21.20 0.35 -49.23
CA LYS A 426 21.08 -1.10 -49.45
C LYS A 426 20.01 -1.73 -48.55
N ASP A 427 20.20 -1.62 -47.24
CA ASP A 427 19.35 -2.23 -46.22
C ASP A 427 18.94 -1.20 -45.17
N PHE A 428 17.93 -1.54 -44.36
CA PHE A 428 17.54 -0.73 -43.20
C PHE A 428 18.78 -0.51 -42.30
N PRO A 429 19.08 0.74 -41.88
CA PRO A 429 20.27 1.04 -41.08
C PRO A 429 20.33 0.24 -39.77
N GLU A 430 21.52 -0.01 -39.25
CA GLU A 430 21.64 -0.62 -37.92
C GLU A 430 20.99 0.29 -36.87
N VAL A 431 20.11 -0.30 -36.06
CA VAL A 431 19.36 0.40 -35.02
C VAL A 431 19.96 0.06 -33.67
N PHE A 432 20.55 1.06 -33.03
CA PHE A 432 20.99 0.97 -31.65
C PHE A 432 19.80 1.20 -30.73
N ALA A 433 19.66 0.36 -29.70
CA ALA A 433 18.64 0.56 -28.69
C ALA A 433 19.23 0.56 -27.29
N LYS A 434 18.68 1.43 -26.44
CA LYS A 434 18.98 1.47 -25.01
C LYS A 434 17.69 1.41 -24.23
N SER A 435 17.54 0.39 -23.40
CA SER A 435 16.36 0.24 -22.54
C SER A 435 16.58 0.81 -21.14
N THR A 436 15.50 1.35 -20.59
CA THR A 436 15.33 1.67 -19.18
C THR A 436 14.21 0.80 -18.60
N LYS A 437 13.76 1.07 -17.38
CA LYS A 437 12.59 0.40 -16.78
C LYS A 437 11.29 0.70 -17.53
N ASN A 438 11.09 1.93 -18.01
CA ASN A 438 9.82 2.38 -18.58
C ASN A 438 9.97 2.93 -20.01
N SER A 439 11.15 2.82 -20.61
CA SER A 439 11.37 3.33 -21.95
C SER A 439 12.39 2.55 -22.74
N ILE A 440 12.28 2.61 -24.06
CA ILE A 440 13.29 2.12 -25.00
C ILE A 440 13.63 3.26 -25.94
N GLN A 441 14.88 3.72 -25.91
CA GLN A 441 15.42 4.68 -26.86
C GLN A 441 15.98 3.92 -28.07
N LEU A 442 15.56 4.30 -29.27
CA LEU A 442 16.00 3.76 -30.55
C LEU A 442 16.74 4.84 -31.33
N LYS A 443 17.88 4.49 -31.91
CA LYS A 443 18.71 5.42 -32.68
C LYS A 443 19.33 4.75 -33.90
N TRP A 444 19.23 5.37 -35.06
CA TRP A 444 19.87 4.92 -36.30
C TRP A 444 20.44 6.08 -37.12
N ILE A 445 21.22 5.75 -38.13
CA ILE A 445 21.83 6.75 -39.03
C ILE A 445 20.77 7.18 -40.07
N PRO A 446 20.60 8.49 -40.34
CA PRO A 446 19.74 8.97 -41.42
C PRO A 446 20.14 8.37 -42.77
N GLU A 447 19.18 7.78 -43.48
CA GLU A 447 19.40 7.20 -44.81
C GLU A 447 19.57 8.25 -45.90
N ASP A 448 18.88 9.39 -45.79
CA ASP A 448 19.13 10.58 -46.60
C ASP A 448 18.98 11.85 -45.75
N ARG A 449 19.97 12.75 -45.86
CA ARG A 449 19.97 14.05 -45.16
C ARG A 449 19.17 15.12 -45.90
N LYS A 450 18.98 14.97 -47.22
CA LYS A 450 18.26 15.95 -48.05
C LYS A 450 16.76 15.71 -48.06
N ASN A 451 16.33 14.44 -48.12
CA ASN A 451 14.92 14.06 -48.14
C ASN A 451 14.59 13.18 -46.92
N PRO A 452 14.21 13.77 -45.77
CA PRO A 452 13.92 12.99 -44.56
C PRO A 452 12.73 12.07 -44.79
N ILE A 453 12.89 10.81 -44.38
CA ILE A 453 11.89 9.76 -44.56
C ILE A 453 11.08 9.63 -43.27
N THR A 454 9.79 9.35 -43.41
CA THR A 454 8.94 9.03 -42.26
C THR A 454 9.13 7.56 -41.88
N TYR A 455 9.54 7.33 -40.64
CA TYR A 455 9.62 6.02 -40.02
C TYR A 455 8.36 5.74 -39.19
N PHE A 456 7.94 4.49 -39.22
CA PHE A 456 6.77 3.99 -38.52
C PHE A 456 7.19 2.87 -37.58
N ILE A 457 7.03 3.09 -36.28
CA ILE A 457 7.50 2.20 -35.23
C ILE A 457 6.29 1.62 -34.53
N PHE A 458 6.07 0.32 -34.70
CA PHE A 458 5.07 -0.43 -33.96
C PHE A 458 5.77 -1.20 -32.85
N TYR A 459 5.27 -1.12 -31.62
CA TYR A 459 5.81 -1.88 -30.50
C TYR A 459 4.71 -2.64 -29.77
N ARG A 460 5.02 -3.86 -29.34
CA ARG A 460 4.09 -4.74 -28.61
C ARG A 460 4.81 -5.47 -27.48
N GLY A 461 4.33 -5.29 -26.26
CA GLY A 461 4.77 -6.08 -25.10
C GLY A 461 4.25 -7.51 -25.17
N ASN A 462 5.14 -8.50 -25.06
CA ASN A 462 4.81 -9.90 -24.93
C ASN A 462 4.62 -10.28 -23.46
N ASP A 463 3.85 -11.35 -23.25
CA ASP A 463 3.68 -11.89 -21.91
C ASP A 463 4.93 -12.68 -21.51
N ILE A 464 5.48 -12.36 -20.34
CA ILE A 464 6.55 -13.15 -19.72
C ILE A 464 6.00 -14.33 -18.91
N CYS A 465 4.67 -14.36 -18.70
CA CYS A 465 3.97 -15.36 -17.92
C CYS A 465 3.39 -16.43 -18.83
N THR A 466 4.18 -17.47 -19.13
CA THR A 466 3.79 -18.56 -20.06
C THR A 466 3.14 -19.76 -19.35
N SER A 467 3.10 -19.80 -18.02
CA SER A 467 2.52 -20.91 -17.24
C SER A 467 1.13 -20.57 -16.69
N GLU A 468 0.26 -21.58 -16.63
CA GLU A 468 -1.07 -21.54 -15.99
C GLU A 468 -1.05 -20.96 -14.56
N PRO A 469 -2.15 -20.31 -14.07
CA PRO A 469 -3.50 -20.30 -14.61
C PRO A 469 -3.79 -19.15 -15.59
N HIS A 470 -4.46 -19.48 -16.69
CA HIS A 470 -4.67 -18.70 -17.92
C HIS A 470 -5.42 -17.35 -17.85
N ASN A 471 -5.71 -16.78 -16.67
CA ASN A 471 -6.66 -15.67 -16.58
C ASN A 471 -6.09 -14.28 -16.27
N ASN A 472 -4.86 -14.16 -15.76
CA ASN A 472 -4.33 -12.85 -15.39
C ASN A 472 -3.21 -12.44 -16.34
N LYS A 473 -3.61 -11.88 -17.47
CA LYS A 473 -2.69 -11.27 -18.44
C LYS A 473 -2.16 -9.97 -17.86
N ARG A 474 -0.85 -9.76 -18.02
CA ARG A 474 -0.23 -8.49 -17.68
C ARG A 474 -0.76 -7.38 -18.58
N TYR A 475 -0.97 -6.17 -18.05
CA TYR A 475 -1.20 -4.99 -18.89
C TYR A 475 -0.03 -4.82 -19.84
N LYS A 476 -0.30 -4.81 -21.14
CA LYS A 476 0.71 -4.66 -22.18
C LYS A 476 0.73 -3.22 -22.63
N SER A 477 1.91 -2.62 -22.71
CA SER A 477 2.06 -1.44 -23.56
C SER A 477 2.22 -1.93 -24.99
N SER A 478 1.40 -1.39 -25.86
CA SER A 478 1.58 -1.48 -27.29
C SER A 478 1.19 -0.14 -27.87
N GLY A 479 1.78 0.19 -29.00
CA GLY A 479 1.53 1.48 -29.57
C GLY A 479 2.30 1.69 -30.86
N PHE A 480 2.14 2.89 -31.36
CA PHE A 480 2.62 3.28 -32.66
C PHE A 480 3.20 4.69 -32.61
N ILE A 481 4.33 4.88 -33.28
CA ILE A 481 4.99 6.17 -33.39
C ILE A 481 5.32 6.41 -34.87
N SER A 482 4.91 7.56 -35.40
CA SER A 482 5.36 8.07 -36.69
C SER A 482 6.30 9.24 -36.47
N THR A 483 7.45 9.24 -37.13
CA THR A 483 8.47 10.26 -36.92
C THR A 483 9.41 10.39 -38.11
N LYS A 484 9.90 11.61 -38.35
CA LYS A 484 10.98 11.90 -39.32
C LYS A 484 12.36 11.96 -38.65
N LEU A 485 12.41 11.75 -37.34
CA LEU A 485 13.64 11.75 -36.54
C LEU A 485 14.23 10.33 -36.51
N ASN A 486 15.56 10.26 -36.40
CA ASN A 486 16.30 9.00 -36.30
C ASN A 486 16.71 8.66 -34.87
N ASP A 487 16.21 9.42 -33.89
CA ASP A 487 16.36 9.19 -32.46
C ASP A 487 14.97 9.31 -31.84
N VAL A 488 14.47 8.22 -31.27
CA VAL A 488 13.09 8.09 -30.82
C VAL A 488 13.07 7.38 -29.48
N THR A 489 12.37 7.95 -28.50
CA THR A 489 12.15 7.31 -27.22
C THR A 489 10.72 6.82 -27.12
N ILE A 490 10.54 5.51 -26.97
CA ILE A 490 9.26 4.90 -26.63
C ILE A 490 9.12 4.98 -25.11
N SER A 491 8.17 5.78 -24.61
CA SER A 491 7.89 5.95 -23.18
C SER A 491 6.77 5.03 -22.68
N ASP A 492 6.49 5.07 -21.37
CA ASP A 492 5.34 4.41 -20.73
C ASP A 492 5.27 2.90 -20.97
N LEU A 493 6.45 2.30 -21.08
CA LEU A 493 6.61 0.85 -21.16
C LEU A 493 6.53 0.23 -19.76
N VAL A 494 6.11 -1.02 -19.74
CA VAL A 494 6.01 -1.83 -18.52
C VAL A 494 7.39 -2.41 -18.20
N PRO A 495 7.91 -2.21 -16.98
CA PRO A 495 9.19 -2.80 -16.54
C PRO A 495 9.25 -4.30 -16.67
N TYR A 496 10.45 -4.86 -16.82
CA TYR A 496 10.65 -6.31 -16.88
C TYR A 496 9.72 -7.01 -17.90
N THR A 497 9.63 -6.45 -19.11
CA THR A 497 8.77 -6.95 -20.18
C THR A 497 9.56 -7.05 -21.47
N TYR A 498 9.29 -8.11 -22.24
CA TYR A 498 9.88 -8.32 -23.56
C TYR A 498 9.02 -7.64 -24.63
N TYR A 499 9.62 -6.78 -25.45
CA TYR A 499 8.96 -6.00 -26.48
C TYR A 499 9.40 -6.44 -27.88
N ASN A 500 8.41 -6.67 -28.74
CA ASN A 500 8.58 -6.80 -30.19
C ASN A 500 8.41 -5.41 -30.80
N ILE A 501 9.47 -4.88 -31.41
CA ILE A 501 9.45 -3.58 -32.08
C ILE A 501 9.64 -3.83 -33.58
N THR A 502 8.73 -3.32 -34.40
CA THR A 502 8.80 -3.37 -35.85
C THR A 502 8.96 -1.95 -36.35
N ILE A 503 10.03 -1.69 -37.08
CA ILE A 503 10.28 -0.40 -37.72
C ILE A 503 10.08 -0.57 -39.23
N SER A 504 9.21 0.25 -39.76
CA SER A 504 8.79 0.24 -41.15
C SER A 504 9.01 1.62 -41.76
N THR A 505 9.25 1.65 -43.06
CA THR A 505 9.41 2.88 -43.83
C THR A 505 8.95 2.62 -45.25
N VAL A 506 8.55 3.67 -45.94
CA VAL A 506 8.12 3.58 -47.34
C VAL A 506 9.26 3.17 -48.28
N LEU A 507 10.52 3.39 -47.87
CA LEU A 507 11.71 3.08 -48.67
C LEU A 507 12.03 1.57 -48.73
N HIS A 508 11.53 0.79 -47.76
CA HIS A 508 11.88 -0.63 -47.63
C HIS A 508 10.63 -1.52 -47.66
N GLU A 509 10.64 -2.51 -48.55
CA GLU A 509 9.58 -3.51 -48.63
C GLU A 509 9.54 -4.38 -47.36
N THR A 510 10.69 -4.68 -46.76
CA THR A 510 10.81 -5.51 -45.55
C THR A 510 10.95 -4.65 -44.29
N ASP A 511 10.29 -5.07 -43.21
CA ASP A 511 10.36 -4.37 -41.92
C ASP A 511 11.56 -4.79 -41.08
N LYS A 512 12.13 -3.85 -40.32
CA LYS A 512 13.16 -4.15 -39.32
C LYS A 512 12.49 -4.58 -38.03
N LYS A 513 12.61 -5.87 -37.70
CA LYS A 513 12.14 -6.43 -36.42
C LYS A 513 13.26 -6.39 -35.38
N LEU A 514 12.95 -5.90 -34.19
CA LEU A 514 13.85 -5.79 -33.05
C LEU A 514 13.17 -6.33 -31.80
N PHE A 515 13.97 -6.87 -30.91
CA PHE A 515 13.49 -7.51 -29.69
C PHE A 515 14.28 -7.01 -28.49
N PHE A 516 13.61 -6.42 -27.51
CA PHE A 516 14.25 -5.82 -26.35
C PHE A 516 13.51 -6.09 -25.05
N ASN A 517 14.27 -6.16 -23.96
CA ASN A 517 13.72 -6.21 -22.61
C ASN A 517 13.82 -4.83 -21.97
N THR A 518 12.72 -4.38 -21.37
CA THR A 518 12.76 -3.29 -20.39
C THR A 518 13.42 -3.79 -19.10
N LEU A 519 14.14 -2.89 -18.42
CA LEU A 519 14.85 -3.24 -17.19
C LEU A 519 13.87 -3.47 -16.04
N GLU A 520 14.35 -4.17 -15.01
CA GLU A 520 13.63 -4.34 -13.75
C GLU A 520 13.49 -2.97 -13.04
N THR A 521 12.43 -2.82 -12.24
CA THR A 521 12.35 -1.66 -11.33
C THR A 521 13.40 -1.77 -10.24
N ASP A 522 13.90 -0.62 -9.77
CA ASP A 522 14.92 -0.53 -8.73
C ASP A 522 14.51 -1.19 -7.40
N GLU A 523 13.23 -1.07 -7.04
CA GLU A 523 12.67 -1.50 -5.75
C GLU A 523 11.41 -2.32 -5.99
N PRO A 524 11.15 -3.38 -5.21
CA PRO A 524 9.88 -4.10 -5.26
C PRO A 524 8.71 -3.22 -4.84
N SER A 525 7.64 -3.25 -5.64
CA SER A 525 6.38 -2.58 -5.30
C SER A 525 5.65 -3.29 -4.14
N LEU A 526 4.71 -2.61 -3.49
CA LEU A 526 3.91 -3.19 -2.40
C LEU A 526 3.12 -4.43 -2.86
N GLU A 527 2.73 -4.48 -4.13
CA GLU A 527 2.01 -5.60 -4.72
C GLU A 527 2.89 -6.84 -4.97
N GLU A 528 4.21 -6.68 -4.91
CA GLU A 528 5.20 -7.74 -5.06
C GLU A 528 5.70 -8.29 -3.70
N LEU A 529 5.09 -7.87 -2.59
CA LEU A 529 5.42 -8.40 -1.28
C LEU A 529 4.78 -9.78 -1.06
N PRO A 530 5.41 -10.64 -0.24
CA PRO A 530 4.83 -11.89 0.21
C PRO A 530 3.39 -11.70 0.75
N THR A 531 2.44 -12.41 0.16
CA THR A 531 1.03 -12.42 0.61
C THR A 531 0.63 -13.80 1.12
N ASN A 532 -0.46 -13.88 1.88
CA ASN A 532 -0.95 -15.13 2.47
C ASN A 532 0.11 -15.87 3.29
N ILE A 533 0.88 -15.12 4.09
CA ILE A 533 1.94 -15.67 4.94
C ILE A 533 1.31 -16.55 6.02
N LYS A 534 1.66 -17.84 6.01
CA LYS A 534 1.25 -18.84 7.00
C LYS A 534 2.42 -19.11 7.94
N LEU A 535 2.14 -18.97 9.24
CA LEU A 535 3.09 -19.21 10.32
C LEU A 535 2.70 -20.50 11.05
N LYS A 536 3.60 -21.49 11.07
CA LYS A 536 3.42 -22.74 11.82
C LYS A 536 4.50 -22.85 12.92
N PRO A 537 4.27 -22.25 14.11
CA PRO A 537 5.24 -22.28 15.19
C PRO A 537 5.36 -23.67 15.80
N SER A 538 6.59 -24.01 16.19
CA SER A 538 6.96 -25.14 17.04
C SER A 538 7.52 -24.61 18.38
N TYR A 539 8.01 -25.47 19.26
CA TYR A 539 8.59 -25.07 20.55
C TYR A 539 10.01 -24.48 20.40
N THR A 540 10.76 -24.83 19.34
CA THR A 540 12.11 -24.28 19.07
C THR A 540 12.32 -23.81 17.63
N SER A 541 11.28 -23.87 16.80
CA SER A 541 11.34 -23.44 15.40
C SER A 541 10.04 -22.79 14.94
N ILE A 542 10.08 -22.16 13.78
CA ILE A 542 8.91 -21.61 13.07
C ILE A 542 9.06 -21.96 11.59
N ASN A 543 8.03 -22.55 11.00
CA ASN A 543 7.95 -22.70 9.55
C ASN A 543 7.11 -21.56 8.97
N VAL A 544 7.74 -20.76 8.11
CA VAL A 544 7.16 -19.58 7.45
C VAL A 544 6.97 -19.91 5.99
N THR A 545 5.72 -19.86 5.51
CA THR A 545 5.40 -20.08 4.10
C THR A 545 4.53 -18.97 3.55
N TRP A 546 4.68 -18.62 2.28
CA TRP A 546 3.83 -17.65 1.59
C TRP A 546 3.59 -18.04 0.14
N GLU A 547 2.60 -17.43 -0.48
CA GLU A 547 2.27 -17.67 -1.88
C GLU A 547 3.21 -16.88 -2.80
N PRO A 548 3.67 -17.49 -3.92
CA PRO A 548 4.51 -16.78 -4.88
C PRO A 548 3.73 -15.61 -5.49
N VAL A 549 4.42 -14.49 -5.71
CA VAL A 549 3.83 -13.31 -6.33
C VAL A 549 3.32 -13.67 -7.72
N ASN A 550 2.08 -13.30 -7.99
CA ASN A 550 1.47 -13.49 -9.30
C ASN A 550 2.31 -12.84 -10.40
N CYS A 551 2.55 -13.57 -11.48
CA CYS A 551 3.48 -13.15 -12.53
C CYS A 551 3.12 -11.81 -13.19
N TYR A 552 1.83 -11.49 -13.36
CA TYR A 552 1.38 -10.21 -13.94
C TYR A 552 1.71 -8.97 -13.09
N LYS A 553 1.98 -9.15 -11.78
CA LYS A 553 2.38 -8.09 -10.86
C LYS A 553 3.90 -7.99 -10.69
N LYS A 554 4.65 -8.86 -11.35
CA LYS A 554 6.10 -8.98 -11.18
C LYS A 554 6.83 -8.01 -12.11
N TYR A 555 7.46 -7.00 -11.54
CA TYR A 555 8.24 -5.96 -12.23
C TYR A 555 9.75 -6.16 -12.14
N GLY A 556 10.18 -7.38 -11.80
CA GLY A 556 11.58 -7.79 -11.71
C GLY A 556 11.75 -9.12 -10.98
N ARG A 557 12.99 -9.57 -10.82
CA ARG A 557 13.33 -10.72 -9.99
C ARG A 557 13.12 -10.37 -8.51
N LEU A 558 12.84 -11.37 -7.68
CA LEU A 558 12.60 -11.19 -6.26
C LEU A 558 13.50 -12.14 -5.47
N VAL A 559 14.17 -11.57 -4.47
CA VAL A 559 14.96 -12.30 -3.47
C VAL A 559 14.50 -11.86 -2.10
N TYR A 560 14.57 -12.78 -1.14
CA TYR A 560 14.06 -12.60 0.21
C TYR A 560 15.16 -12.82 1.24
N THR A 561 15.07 -12.13 2.36
CA THR A 561 15.83 -12.41 3.58
C THR A 561 14.87 -12.39 4.75
N ILE A 562 14.98 -13.38 5.64
CA ILE A 562 14.11 -13.52 6.80
C ILE A 562 14.91 -13.19 8.05
N ILE A 563 14.40 -12.26 8.85
CA ILE A 563 15.00 -11.84 10.11
C ILE A 563 14.01 -12.14 11.22
N VAL A 564 14.40 -13.00 12.16
CA VAL A 564 13.65 -13.25 13.39
C VAL A 564 14.38 -12.58 14.53
N SER A 565 13.68 -11.70 15.25
CA SER A 565 14.26 -10.95 16.36
C SER A 565 13.38 -10.99 17.60
N ASN A 566 14.01 -10.92 18.76
CA ASN A 566 13.36 -10.72 20.05
C ASN A 566 14.24 -9.79 20.88
N SER A 567 13.73 -8.58 21.13
CA SER A 567 14.40 -7.53 21.90
C SER A 567 14.61 -7.91 23.36
N THR A 568 13.65 -8.60 23.99
CA THR A 568 13.75 -9.02 25.40
C THR A 568 14.83 -10.08 25.63
N LEU A 569 15.09 -10.94 24.64
CA LEU A 569 16.09 -12.00 24.70
C LEU A 569 17.44 -11.60 24.09
N ASN A 570 17.58 -10.37 23.58
CA ASN A 570 18.71 -9.95 22.74
C ASN A 570 19.04 -10.98 21.63
N PHE A 571 18.00 -11.54 21.02
CA PHE A 571 18.14 -12.56 19.98
C PHE A 571 17.83 -11.96 18.62
N THR A 572 18.70 -12.18 17.65
CA THR A 572 18.42 -11.91 16.23
C THR A 572 19.04 -13.01 15.39
N LYS A 573 18.25 -13.60 14.50
CA LYS A 573 18.68 -14.60 13.54
C LYS A 573 18.26 -14.16 12.15
N GLU A 574 19.23 -14.01 11.27
CA GLU A 574 19.03 -13.66 9.88
C GLU A 574 19.32 -14.89 9.00
N ILE A 575 18.38 -15.20 8.11
CA ILE A 575 18.55 -16.25 7.10
C ILE A 575 19.11 -15.60 5.84
N SER A 576 20.17 -16.20 5.31
CA SER A 576 20.85 -15.76 4.08
C SER A 576 19.90 -15.70 2.89
N LEU A 577 20.31 -15.04 1.81
CA LEU A 577 19.50 -14.78 0.63
C LEU A 577 18.73 -16.01 0.11
N GLN A 578 17.43 -15.84 -0.06
CA GLN A 578 16.48 -16.88 -0.41
C GLN A 578 15.67 -16.54 -1.67
N THR A 579 15.31 -17.56 -2.44
CA THR A 579 14.43 -17.43 -3.63
C THR A 579 13.13 -18.23 -3.51
N ASN A 580 13.06 -19.18 -2.58
CA ASN A 580 11.86 -19.99 -2.37
C ASN A 580 10.86 -19.21 -1.50
N THR A 581 9.69 -19.79 -1.26
CA THR A 581 8.61 -19.17 -0.46
C THR A 581 8.28 -19.93 0.82
N SER A 582 9.17 -20.83 1.26
CA SER A 582 8.99 -21.69 2.43
C SER A 582 10.31 -21.88 3.17
N TYR A 583 10.35 -21.54 4.45
CA TYR A 583 11.55 -21.60 5.26
C TYR A 583 11.28 -21.94 6.72
N GLU A 584 12.13 -22.81 7.29
CA GLU A 584 12.14 -23.10 8.71
C GLU A 584 13.25 -22.32 9.43
N VAL A 585 12.89 -21.57 10.46
CA VAL A 585 13.82 -20.88 11.36
C VAL A 585 13.92 -21.66 12.66
N THR A 586 15.08 -22.28 12.92
CA THR A 586 15.35 -23.10 14.12
C THR A 586 16.10 -22.33 15.21
N GLY A 587 16.20 -22.90 16.42
CA GLY A 587 17.00 -22.35 17.52
C GLY A 587 16.31 -21.23 18.31
N LEU A 588 14.98 -21.19 18.27
CA LEU A 588 14.16 -20.29 19.06
C LEU A 588 13.97 -20.85 20.47
N LYS A 589 13.69 -19.97 21.44
CA LYS A 589 13.31 -20.38 22.80
C LYS A 589 11.81 -20.71 22.85
N PRO A 590 11.39 -21.73 23.60
CA PRO A 590 9.98 -22.02 23.80
C PRO A 590 9.23 -20.89 24.50
N TYR A 591 7.93 -20.80 24.24
CA TYR A 591 7.01 -19.85 24.86
C TYR A 591 7.52 -18.40 24.88
N SER A 592 8.11 -17.96 23.76
CA SER A 592 8.74 -16.65 23.63
C SER A 592 8.17 -15.90 22.44
N HIS A 593 7.97 -14.58 22.60
CA HIS A 593 7.44 -13.71 21.54
C HIS A 593 8.54 -13.26 20.59
N TYR A 594 8.35 -13.43 19.29
CA TYR A 594 9.30 -13.05 18.25
C TYR A 594 8.66 -12.13 17.21
N SER A 595 9.46 -11.24 16.65
CA SER A 595 9.14 -10.45 15.47
C SER A 595 9.83 -11.05 14.25
N LEU A 596 9.05 -11.35 13.22
CA LEU A 596 9.47 -11.87 11.93
C LEU A 596 9.42 -10.73 10.90
N THR A 597 10.56 -10.40 10.32
CA THR A 597 10.68 -9.43 9.24
C THR A 597 11.13 -10.13 7.97
N ILE A 598 10.35 -10.02 6.90
CA ILE A 598 10.72 -10.49 5.56
C ILE A 598 11.17 -9.27 4.74
N LEU A 599 12.45 -9.22 4.39
CA LEU A 599 13.01 -8.23 3.49
C LEU A 599 12.92 -8.75 2.05
N THR A 600 12.30 -7.96 1.17
CA THR A 600 12.17 -8.26 -0.25
C THR A 600 13.01 -7.28 -1.06
N ALA A 601 13.78 -7.78 -2.03
CA ALA A 601 14.60 -6.96 -2.91
C ALA A 601 14.75 -7.58 -4.31
N ARG A 602 15.38 -6.85 -5.24
CA ARG A 602 15.68 -7.35 -6.59
C ARG A 602 16.93 -8.24 -6.66
N ASN A 603 17.91 -7.98 -5.79
CA ASN A 603 19.18 -8.68 -5.78
C ASN A 603 19.83 -8.67 -4.38
N GLY A 604 20.80 -9.56 -4.18
CA GLY A 604 21.49 -9.69 -2.89
C GLY A 604 22.32 -8.48 -2.48
N ARG A 605 22.82 -7.69 -3.43
CA ARG A 605 23.56 -6.46 -3.12
C ARG A 605 22.68 -5.42 -2.42
N SER A 606 21.41 -5.36 -2.80
CA SER A 606 20.40 -4.45 -2.21
C SER A 606 20.07 -4.88 -0.78
N ILE A 607 19.90 -6.19 -0.55
CA ILE A 607 19.72 -6.76 0.80
C ILE A 607 20.93 -6.49 1.69
N TYR A 608 22.14 -6.81 1.21
CA TYR A 608 23.37 -6.64 1.99
C TYR A 608 23.62 -5.17 2.38
N ARG A 609 23.32 -4.23 1.48
CA ARG A 609 23.45 -2.80 1.73
C ARG A 609 22.25 -2.18 2.46
N LYS A 610 21.13 -2.91 2.58
CA LYS A 610 19.84 -2.41 3.11
C LYS A 610 19.35 -1.15 2.39
N VAL A 611 19.51 -1.11 1.07
CA VAL A 611 19.08 -0.01 0.21
C VAL A 611 18.13 -0.57 -0.84
N LYS A 612 17.04 0.13 -1.18
CA LYS A 612 16.02 -0.31 -2.16
C LYS A 612 15.37 -1.66 -1.79
N THR A 613 15.10 -1.83 -0.50
CA THR A 613 14.46 -3.03 0.06
C THR A 613 13.13 -2.66 0.68
N THR A 614 12.14 -3.52 0.53
CA THR A 614 10.82 -3.35 1.14
C THR A 614 10.61 -4.44 2.19
N ASN A 615 10.11 -4.08 3.38
CA ASN A 615 9.97 -5.01 4.49
C ASN A 615 8.49 -5.33 4.81
N TYR A 616 8.25 -6.54 5.28
CA TYR A 616 6.96 -6.95 5.83
C TYR A 616 7.19 -7.56 7.21
N THR A 617 6.46 -7.11 8.22
CA THR A 617 6.69 -7.49 9.62
C THR A 617 5.46 -8.17 10.22
N LEU A 618 5.69 -9.24 10.98
CA LEU A 618 4.69 -10.05 11.66
C LEU A 618 5.21 -10.45 13.04
N THR A 619 4.32 -10.73 13.97
CA THR A 619 4.68 -11.23 15.31
C THR A 619 4.11 -12.62 15.53
N PHE A 620 4.86 -13.49 16.22
CA PHE A 620 4.41 -14.82 16.60
C PHE A 620 4.98 -15.24 17.96
N THR A 621 4.39 -16.28 18.53
CA THR A 621 4.84 -16.90 19.79
C THR A 621 5.17 -18.36 19.53
N THR A 622 6.31 -18.83 20.01
CA THR A 622 6.64 -20.26 19.98
C THR A 622 5.75 -21.06 20.93
N LEU A 623 5.56 -22.35 20.63
CA LEU A 623 4.79 -23.23 21.52
C LEU A 623 5.53 -23.48 22.84
N ALA A 624 4.79 -23.93 23.85
CA ALA A 624 5.37 -24.31 25.13
C ALA A 624 6.33 -25.50 24.97
N GLY A 625 7.48 -25.42 25.62
CA GLY A 625 8.46 -26.49 25.71
C GLY A 625 8.27 -27.31 26.99
N ILE A 626 9.02 -28.40 27.13
CA ILE A 626 9.01 -29.22 28.35
C ILE A 626 9.42 -28.35 29.55
N ALA A 627 8.67 -28.47 30.65
CA ALA A 627 8.90 -27.71 31.87
C ALA A 627 10.28 -28.04 32.48
N PRO A 628 11.03 -27.05 32.97
CA PRO A 628 12.25 -27.30 33.73
C PRO A 628 11.99 -27.97 35.08
N ILE A 629 13.08 -28.38 35.74
CA ILE A 629 13.07 -28.93 37.10
C ILE A 629 12.59 -27.88 38.11
N PRO A 630 11.78 -28.24 39.13
CA PRO A 630 11.41 -27.32 40.21
C PRO A 630 12.65 -26.90 41.01
N GLU A 631 12.68 -25.64 41.45
CA GLU A 631 13.79 -25.06 42.22
C GLU A 631 13.51 -25.18 43.74
N ASN A 632 14.56 -25.26 44.56
CA ASN A 632 14.47 -25.25 46.04
C ASN A 632 13.46 -26.25 46.64
N LEU A 633 13.42 -27.48 46.10
CA LEU A 633 12.57 -28.55 46.64
C LEU A 633 13.02 -28.95 48.04
N GLU A 634 12.12 -28.84 49.02
CA GLU A 634 12.37 -29.24 50.40
C GLU A 634 11.14 -29.90 51.05
N ILE A 635 11.38 -30.76 52.04
CA ILE A 635 10.34 -31.33 52.90
C ILE A 635 10.25 -30.45 54.13
N TYR A 636 9.09 -29.85 54.37
CA TYR A 636 8.90 -29.00 55.55
C TYR A 636 8.17 -29.72 56.70
N SER A 637 7.46 -30.81 56.41
CA SER A 637 6.80 -31.66 57.41
C SER A 637 6.75 -33.11 56.94
N ILE A 638 7.04 -34.06 57.83
CA ILE A 638 6.85 -35.49 57.59
C ILE A 638 6.39 -36.17 58.88
N ASP A 639 5.37 -37.01 58.78
CA ASP A 639 4.88 -37.85 59.87
C ASP A 639 4.84 -39.32 59.42
N GLN A 640 4.22 -40.19 60.21
CA GLN A 640 4.14 -41.63 59.91
C GLN A 640 3.36 -41.95 58.61
N ASN A 641 2.46 -41.07 58.15
CA ASN A 641 1.53 -41.36 57.06
C ASN A 641 1.55 -40.32 55.92
N THR A 642 2.13 -39.14 56.15
CA THR A 642 2.08 -38.01 55.22
C THR A 642 3.41 -37.26 55.16
N ALA A 643 3.73 -36.70 54.01
CA ALA A 643 4.83 -35.76 53.83
C ALA A 643 4.34 -34.54 53.06
N SER A 644 4.72 -33.35 53.53
CA SER A 644 4.39 -32.10 52.88
C SER A 644 5.67 -31.47 52.33
N LEU A 645 5.67 -31.24 51.03
CA LEU A 645 6.79 -30.70 50.28
C LEU A 645 6.47 -29.30 49.79
N ARG A 646 7.50 -28.47 49.68
CA ARG A 646 7.38 -27.15 49.04
C ARG A 646 8.55 -26.90 48.07
N TYR A 647 8.30 -26.11 47.05
CA TYR A 647 9.24 -25.82 45.98
C TYR A 647 8.94 -24.45 45.33
N ASP A 648 9.89 -23.94 44.57
CA ASP A 648 9.78 -22.75 43.75
C ASP A 648 9.60 -23.14 42.27
N LEU A 649 8.82 -22.36 41.51
CA LEU A 649 8.75 -22.55 40.06
C LEU A 649 10.04 -22.03 39.41
N PRO A 650 10.54 -22.70 38.36
CA PRO A 650 11.74 -22.25 37.68
C PRO A 650 11.58 -20.86 37.08
N THR A 651 12.64 -20.06 37.13
CA THR A 651 12.61 -18.65 36.66
C THR A 651 12.21 -18.53 35.17
N ASN A 652 12.59 -19.51 34.34
CA ASN A 652 12.15 -19.63 32.95
C ASN A 652 11.46 -20.97 32.74
N SER A 653 10.14 -20.98 32.86
CA SER A 653 9.31 -22.19 32.80
C SER A 653 9.13 -22.79 31.41
N ASN A 654 9.61 -22.15 30.33
CA ASN A 654 9.35 -22.57 28.94
C ASN A 654 7.85 -22.71 28.59
N GLY A 655 6.95 -22.11 29.36
CA GLY A 655 5.50 -22.30 29.25
C GLY A 655 4.75 -21.93 30.53
N ILE A 656 3.44 -22.17 30.57
CA ILE A 656 2.63 -22.02 31.78
C ILE A 656 2.59 -23.37 32.51
N ILE A 657 3.12 -23.44 33.73
CA ILE A 657 3.14 -24.69 34.50
C ILE A 657 1.74 -24.96 35.07
N LYS A 658 1.21 -26.16 34.83
CA LYS A 658 -0.15 -26.56 35.23
C LYS A 658 -0.16 -27.69 36.24
N ASP A 659 0.58 -28.76 35.96
CA ASP A 659 0.53 -30.00 36.73
C ASP A 659 1.89 -30.30 37.39
N VAL A 660 1.83 -30.92 38.56
CA VAL A 660 2.99 -31.46 39.29
C VAL A 660 2.80 -32.96 39.50
N HIS A 661 3.83 -33.71 39.14
CA HIS A 661 3.95 -35.14 39.36
C HIS A 661 4.87 -35.39 40.56
N VAL A 662 4.41 -36.19 41.52
CA VAL A 662 5.20 -36.60 42.68
C VAL A 662 5.25 -38.12 42.74
N SER A 663 6.45 -38.68 42.72
CA SER A 663 6.72 -40.11 42.85
C SER A 663 7.44 -40.39 44.16
N ARG A 664 6.92 -41.34 44.95
CA ARG A 664 7.50 -41.75 46.23
C ARG A 664 8.01 -43.20 46.14
N CYS A 665 9.28 -43.38 46.48
CA CYS A 665 9.95 -44.68 46.46
C CYS A 665 10.48 -45.00 47.86
N ASN A 666 10.18 -46.18 48.41
CA ASN A 666 10.88 -46.71 49.59
C ASN A 666 11.53 -48.06 49.26
N SER A 667 12.42 -48.54 50.13
CA SER A 667 13.07 -49.84 49.96
C SER A 667 12.02 -50.95 49.80
N LEU A 668 10.99 -51.02 50.64
CA LEU A 668 9.96 -52.07 50.59
C LEU A 668 9.13 -52.12 49.29
N SER A 669 8.98 -51.01 48.57
CA SER A 669 8.29 -50.95 47.28
C SER A 669 9.25 -51.22 46.12
N PHE A 670 9.95 -52.36 46.18
CA PHE A 670 11.10 -52.69 45.32
C PHE A 670 10.83 -52.65 43.81
N ASN A 671 9.58 -52.69 43.32
CA ASN A 671 9.32 -52.78 41.87
C ASN A 671 8.56 -51.62 41.20
N LYS A 672 7.85 -50.73 41.92
CA LYS A 672 7.21 -49.54 41.32
C LYS A 672 7.03 -48.43 42.37
N CYS A 673 7.70 -47.30 42.19
CA CYS A 673 7.41 -46.09 42.97
C CYS A 673 5.96 -45.66 42.76
N LYS A 674 5.27 -45.25 43.83
CA LYS A 674 3.87 -44.80 43.73
C LYS A 674 3.84 -43.34 43.31
N ALA A 675 3.24 -43.06 42.16
CA ALA A 675 3.07 -41.72 41.62
C ALA A 675 1.71 -41.11 42.02
N SER A 676 1.68 -39.78 42.16
CA SER A 676 0.48 -38.97 42.30
C SER A 676 0.61 -37.70 41.46
N PHE A 677 -0.52 -37.24 40.92
CA PHE A 677 -0.59 -36.03 40.10
C PHE A 677 -1.49 -35.02 40.80
N SER A 678 -1.09 -33.75 40.76
CA SER A 678 -1.90 -32.66 41.28
C SER A 678 -1.68 -31.39 40.47
N ILE A 679 -2.65 -30.49 40.52
CA ILE A 679 -2.53 -29.15 39.95
C ILE A 679 -1.58 -28.35 40.83
N VAL A 680 -0.75 -27.50 40.23
CA VAL A 680 0.16 -26.61 40.96
C VAL A 680 -0.65 -25.69 41.89
N LYS A 681 -0.36 -25.75 43.19
CA LYS A 681 -1.02 -24.96 44.23
C LYS A 681 0.01 -24.14 45.01
N ARG A 682 -0.32 -22.89 45.31
CA ARG A 682 0.48 -22.06 46.23
C ARG A 682 0.34 -22.59 47.66
N CYS A 683 1.40 -22.48 48.45
CA CYS A 683 1.37 -22.83 49.86
C CYS A 683 0.51 -21.85 50.66
N SER A 684 -0.33 -22.34 51.56
CA SER A 684 -1.13 -21.50 52.48
C SER A 684 -0.24 -20.70 53.44
N LEU A 685 0.84 -21.33 53.92
CA LEU A 685 1.78 -20.73 54.89
C LEU A 685 2.88 -19.87 54.25
N TRP A 686 3.24 -20.15 53.00
CA TRP A 686 4.32 -19.46 52.29
C TRP A 686 3.83 -19.01 50.91
N PRO A 687 3.13 -17.87 50.81
CA PRO A 687 2.46 -17.44 49.56
C PRO A 687 3.39 -17.29 48.34
N LYS A 688 4.71 -17.22 48.55
CA LYS A 688 5.74 -17.17 47.50
C LYS A 688 6.19 -18.55 47.00
N LYS A 689 5.84 -19.64 47.68
CA LYS A 689 6.20 -21.03 47.37
C LYS A 689 4.98 -21.84 46.91
N TYR A 690 5.25 -22.98 46.31
CA TYR A 690 4.25 -23.95 45.87
C TYR A 690 4.35 -25.23 46.69
N CYS A 691 3.22 -25.82 47.04
CA CYS A 691 3.14 -26.93 47.98
C CYS A 691 2.46 -28.15 47.36
N VAL A 692 2.94 -29.32 47.74
CA VAL A 692 2.32 -30.60 47.38
C VAL A 692 2.35 -31.56 48.57
N GLU A 693 1.23 -32.21 48.81
CA GLU A 693 1.07 -33.17 49.90
C GLU A 693 1.09 -34.60 49.38
N VAL A 694 1.78 -35.46 50.10
CA VAL A 694 1.92 -36.87 49.79
C VAL A 694 1.32 -37.66 50.95
N ASN A 695 0.28 -38.44 50.66
CA ASN A 695 -0.46 -39.23 51.65
C ASN A 695 -0.17 -40.74 51.50
N TYR A 696 -0.55 -41.51 52.53
CA TYR A 696 -0.44 -42.97 52.56
C TYR A 696 1.02 -43.44 52.51
N LEU A 697 1.85 -42.89 53.40
CA LEU A 697 3.21 -43.37 53.68
C LEU A 697 3.14 -44.57 54.62
N ILE A 698 4.13 -45.45 54.50
CA ILE A 698 4.33 -46.58 55.42
C ILE A 698 5.25 -46.06 56.55
N PRO A 699 4.84 -46.18 57.82
CA PRO A 699 5.65 -45.74 58.95
C PRO A 699 7.02 -46.42 59.01
N PHE A 700 8.01 -45.72 59.57
CA PHE A 700 9.39 -46.17 59.79
C PHE A 700 10.15 -46.55 58.52
N GLN A 701 9.84 -45.91 57.40
CA GLN A 701 10.50 -46.15 56.10
C GLN A 701 11.22 -44.90 55.58
N SER A 702 12.33 -45.13 54.88
CA SER A 702 13.05 -44.09 54.14
C SER A 702 12.46 -43.94 52.74
N TYR A 703 12.09 -42.71 52.39
CA TYR A 703 11.48 -42.34 51.11
C TYR A 703 12.37 -41.39 50.32
N ASN A 704 12.47 -41.66 49.01
CA ASN A 704 12.92 -40.70 48.00
C ASN A 704 11.68 -40.12 47.32
N PHE A 705 11.45 -38.81 47.49
CA PHE A 705 10.38 -38.07 46.81
C PHE A 705 10.95 -37.41 45.56
N ARG A 706 10.37 -37.73 44.40
CA ARG A 706 10.75 -37.22 43.08
C ARG A 706 9.64 -36.32 42.57
N VAL A 707 9.93 -35.06 42.28
CA VAL A 707 8.94 -34.05 41.86
C VAL A 707 9.27 -33.52 40.48
N ALA A 708 8.32 -33.60 39.54
CA ALA A 708 8.44 -33.07 38.18
C ALA A 708 7.27 -32.16 37.82
N LEU A 709 7.54 -31.18 36.97
CA LEU A 709 6.56 -30.19 36.52
C LEU A 709 6.13 -30.46 35.09
N LYS A 710 4.92 -30.02 34.72
CA LYS A 710 4.40 -30.09 33.36
C LYS A 710 3.76 -28.76 32.95
N ASN A 711 4.10 -28.33 31.74
CA ASN A 711 3.52 -27.14 31.13
C ASN A 711 2.15 -27.48 30.49
N LEU A 712 1.29 -26.48 30.43
CA LEU A 712 0.06 -26.50 29.65
C LEU A 712 0.42 -26.83 28.19
N ASP A 713 -0.37 -27.72 27.57
CA ASP A 713 -0.24 -28.15 26.17
C ASP A 713 1.06 -28.89 25.81
N THR A 714 1.79 -29.44 26.79
CA THR A 714 2.93 -30.35 26.54
C THR A 714 2.54 -31.82 26.77
N PRO A 715 3.12 -32.78 26.03
CA PRO A 715 2.76 -34.19 26.17
C PRO A 715 3.36 -34.86 27.43
N SER A 716 4.50 -34.38 27.93
CA SER A 716 5.28 -35.04 28.99
C SER A 716 5.66 -34.10 30.13
N PHE A 717 6.01 -34.69 31.27
CA PHE A 717 6.62 -34.01 32.42
C PHE A 717 8.12 -33.75 32.18
N GLY A 718 8.64 -32.72 32.86
CA GLY A 718 10.06 -32.36 32.89
C GLY A 718 10.93 -33.31 33.72
N LYS A 719 12.16 -32.87 33.96
CA LYS A 719 13.11 -33.58 34.83
C LYS A 719 12.65 -33.53 36.30
N GLU A 720 12.96 -34.58 37.06
CA GLU A 720 12.57 -34.73 38.46
C GLU A 720 13.61 -34.12 39.43
N ALA A 721 13.17 -33.33 40.40
CA ALA A 721 13.94 -32.97 41.60
C ALA A 721 13.74 -34.03 42.69
N VAL A 722 14.77 -34.31 43.49
CA VAL A 722 14.73 -35.39 44.49
C VAL A 722 15.05 -34.88 45.88
N VAL A 723 14.23 -35.26 46.86
CA VAL A 723 14.47 -35.02 48.28
C VAL A 723 14.18 -36.28 49.11
N LYS A 724 14.95 -36.49 50.18
CA LYS A 724 14.86 -37.69 51.02
C LYS A 724 14.18 -37.37 52.35
N GLY A 725 13.31 -38.25 52.82
CA GLY A 725 12.64 -38.14 54.11
C GLY A 725 12.40 -39.49 54.76
N PHE A 726 12.37 -39.54 56.09
CA PHE A 726 12.06 -40.75 56.86
C PHE A 726 10.67 -40.57 57.51
N ALA A 727 9.75 -41.50 57.22
CA ALA A 727 8.35 -41.45 57.63
C ALA A 727 8.19 -41.85 59.11
N ASN A 728 8.49 -40.91 60.00
CA ASN A 728 8.28 -41.05 61.44
C ASN A 728 7.86 -39.69 62.00
N ASP A 729 7.18 -39.70 63.14
CA ASP A 729 6.92 -38.48 63.87
C ASP A 729 8.25 -37.85 64.29
N LYS A 730 8.39 -36.55 64.01
CA LYS A 730 9.54 -35.76 64.46
C LYS A 730 9.07 -34.71 65.46
N VAL A 731 9.99 -34.23 66.27
CA VAL A 731 9.79 -33.06 67.12
C VAL A 731 9.39 -31.88 66.23
N PRO A 732 8.21 -31.27 66.44
CA PRO A 732 7.79 -30.12 65.67
C PRO A 732 8.75 -28.92 65.83
N GLY A 733 8.82 -28.06 64.82
CA GLY A 733 9.62 -26.83 64.90
C GLY A 733 9.05 -25.84 65.91
N LYS A 734 9.91 -25.10 66.61
CA LYS A 734 9.46 -24.07 67.56
C LYS A 734 8.80 -22.86 66.85
N PRO A 735 7.79 -22.23 67.46
CA PRO A 735 7.19 -20.98 66.95
C PRO A 735 8.23 -19.87 66.77
N THR A 736 7.94 -18.89 65.92
CA THR A 736 8.83 -17.74 65.69
C THR A 736 8.10 -16.41 65.83
N ASN A 737 8.85 -15.34 66.10
CA ASN A 737 8.34 -13.96 66.14
C ASN A 737 7.13 -13.79 67.09
N ILE A 738 7.32 -14.16 68.35
CA ILE A 738 6.32 -13.95 69.40
C ILE A 738 6.23 -12.45 69.68
N THR A 739 5.03 -11.89 69.56
CA THR A 739 4.75 -10.50 69.94
C THR A 739 3.53 -10.46 70.87
N TYR A 740 3.40 -9.39 71.63
CA TYR A 740 2.29 -9.21 72.55
C TYR A 740 1.80 -7.76 72.57
N LYS A 741 0.53 -7.59 72.93
CA LYS A 741 -0.10 -6.29 73.16
C LYS A 741 -1.10 -6.39 74.31
N MET A 742 -1.06 -5.41 75.22
CA MET A 742 -2.08 -5.27 76.25
C MET A 742 -3.36 -4.69 75.64
N VAL A 743 -4.50 -5.28 75.95
CA VAL A 743 -5.83 -4.84 75.47
C VAL A 743 -6.86 -4.94 76.61
N ASN A 744 -8.00 -4.24 76.49
CA ASN A 744 -9.13 -4.31 77.43
C ASN A 744 -8.77 -4.12 78.92
N CYS A 745 -7.86 -3.18 79.21
CA CYS A 745 -7.47 -2.87 80.57
C CYS A 745 -8.63 -2.29 81.38
N ARG A 746 -8.90 -2.85 82.57
CA ARG A 746 -9.91 -2.38 83.50
C ARG A 746 -9.25 -1.61 84.64
N ASN A 747 -9.56 -0.32 84.73
CA ASN A 747 -8.99 0.59 85.75
C ASN A 747 -9.41 0.23 87.18
N ASP A 748 -10.53 -0.48 87.33
CA ASP A 748 -11.20 -0.70 88.62
C ASP A 748 -10.59 -1.88 89.40
N TYR A 749 -9.88 -2.78 88.72
CA TYR A 749 -9.37 -4.04 89.29
C TYR A 749 -7.89 -4.30 89.03
N GLU A 750 -7.16 -3.39 88.38
CA GLU A 750 -5.73 -3.56 88.08
C GLU A 750 -5.41 -4.84 87.26
N TYR A 751 -6.27 -5.19 86.28
CA TYR A 751 -6.04 -6.27 85.31
C TYR A 751 -6.21 -5.81 83.85
N CYS A 752 -5.48 -6.44 82.92
CA CYS A 752 -5.58 -6.26 81.46
C CYS A 752 -5.56 -7.61 80.74
N ASP A 753 -6.15 -7.69 79.55
CA ASP A 753 -5.98 -8.87 78.69
C ASP A 753 -4.65 -8.76 77.90
N LEU A 754 -3.97 -9.89 77.71
CA LEU A 754 -2.75 -10.01 76.92
C LEU A 754 -3.04 -10.71 75.60
N ASN A 755 -3.06 -9.93 74.50
CA ASN A 755 -3.10 -10.49 73.15
C ASN A 755 -1.69 -10.88 72.73
N ILE A 756 -1.45 -12.18 72.58
CA ILE A 756 -0.21 -12.72 72.05
C ILE A 756 -0.39 -13.13 70.59
N SER A 757 0.66 -12.99 69.81
CA SER A 757 0.71 -13.50 68.44
C SER A 757 2.06 -14.12 68.13
N TRP A 758 2.06 -15.14 67.28
CA TRP A 758 3.28 -15.83 66.84
C TRP A 758 3.11 -16.33 65.41
N LEU A 759 4.23 -16.57 64.73
CA LEU A 759 4.26 -17.13 63.39
C LEU A 759 4.40 -18.65 63.41
N HIS A 760 3.85 -19.30 62.38
CA HIS A 760 4.03 -20.73 62.17
C HIS A 760 5.52 -21.09 61.96
N PRO A 761 6.03 -22.19 62.54
CA PRO A 761 7.41 -22.62 62.35
C PRO A 761 7.78 -22.80 60.87
N TYR A 762 8.89 -22.20 60.42
CA TYR A 762 9.33 -22.30 59.02
C TYR A 762 9.70 -23.73 58.62
N HIS A 763 10.36 -24.48 59.51
CA HIS A 763 10.57 -25.92 59.40
C HIS A 763 9.67 -26.61 60.43
N GLN A 764 8.51 -27.05 59.98
CA GLN A 764 7.52 -27.66 60.83
C GLN A 764 7.99 -29.02 61.38
N ASN A 765 8.78 -29.78 60.62
CA ASN A 765 9.37 -31.09 60.95
C ASN A 765 8.40 -32.24 61.23
N GLY A 766 7.19 -31.98 61.74
CA GLY A 766 6.11 -32.95 61.92
C GLY A 766 4.74 -32.27 62.04
N THR A 767 3.64 -33.01 61.91
CA THR A 767 2.28 -32.45 61.97
C THR A 767 2.02 -31.76 63.32
N ILE A 768 1.73 -30.44 63.32
CA ILE A 768 1.45 -29.69 64.55
C ILE A 768 -0.03 -29.83 64.89
N THR A 769 -0.33 -30.30 66.10
CA THR A 769 -1.72 -30.47 66.58
C THR A 769 -2.09 -29.43 67.64
N GLN A 770 -1.11 -28.81 68.30
CA GLN A 770 -1.35 -27.77 69.29
C GLN A 770 -0.17 -26.82 69.46
N PHE A 771 -0.43 -25.63 70.01
CA PHE A 771 0.56 -24.72 70.59
C PHE A 771 0.28 -24.57 72.08
N GLU A 772 1.32 -24.76 72.88
CA GLU A 772 1.27 -24.65 74.34
C GLU A 772 1.89 -23.32 74.76
N ILE A 773 1.12 -22.52 75.47
CA ILE A 773 1.43 -21.16 75.87
C ILE A 773 1.53 -21.15 77.39
N VAL A 774 2.68 -20.72 77.92
CA VAL A 774 2.93 -20.64 79.36
C VAL A 774 3.39 -19.23 79.69
N LEU A 775 2.71 -18.55 80.62
CA LEU A 775 3.06 -17.22 81.11
C LEU A 775 3.50 -17.32 82.57
N ASN A 776 4.79 -17.18 82.84
CA ASN A 776 5.35 -17.26 84.19
C ASN A 776 5.58 -15.86 84.77
N SER A 777 5.05 -15.58 85.97
CA SER A 777 5.37 -14.34 86.69
C SER A 777 6.81 -14.36 87.19
N THR A 778 7.56 -13.28 87.00
CA THR A 778 8.91 -13.13 87.56
C THR A 778 8.89 -12.54 88.98
N ASN A 779 7.73 -12.07 89.47
CA ASN A 779 7.53 -11.53 90.82
C ASN A 779 6.85 -12.59 91.70
N VAL A 780 7.63 -13.55 92.21
CA VAL A 780 7.11 -14.62 93.09
C VAL A 780 6.95 -14.09 94.52
N LYS A 781 5.71 -13.78 94.95
CA LYS A 781 5.38 -13.66 96.39
C LYS A 781 5.07 -15.05 96.94
N LYS A 782 5.67 -15.41 98.09
CA LYS A 782 5.78 -16.79 98.62
C LYS A 782 4.48 -17.44 99.17
N GLU A 783 3.30 -16.87 99.00
CA GLU A 783 2.10 -17.30 99.76
C GLU A 783 0.83 -17.59 98.94
N ALA A 784 0.91 -17.81 97.62
CA ALA A 784 -0.22 -18.36 96.86
C ALA A 784 0.29 -19.41 95.85
N GLU A 785 -0.03 -20.70 96.07
CA GLU A 785 0.41 -21.80 95.19
C GLU A 785 -0.38 -21.90 93.87
N ASP A 786 -1.56 -21.26 93.77
CA ASP A 786 -2.42 -21.33 92.57
C ASP A 786 -2.10 -20.30 91.47
N ASP A 787 -1.35 -19.22 91.76
CA ASP A 787 -1.05 -18.12 90.81
C ASP A 787 0.33 -18.23 90.12
N LYS A 788 0.92 -19.43 90.11
CA LYS A 788 2.35 -19.61 89.81
C LYS A 788 2.71 -19.47 88.32
N TYR A 789 1.79 -19.80 87.42
CA TYR A 789 1.93 -19.62 85.97
C TYR A 789 0.57 -19.84 85.26
N ILE A 790 0.31 -19.08 84.19
CA ILE A 790 -0.87 -19.30 83.34
C ILE A 790 -0.48 -20.27 82.22
N HIS A 791 -1.26 -21.33 82.00
CA HIS A 791 -1.01 -22.33 80.96
C HIS A 791 -2.23 -22.50 80.07
N GLU A 792 -2.05 -22.22 78.78
CA GLU A 792 -3.09 -22.18 77.75
C GLU A 792 -2.68 -23.06 76.56
N VAL A 793 -3.66 -23.68 75.90
CA VAL A 793 -3.39 -24.57 74.76
C VAL A 793 -4.26 -24.21 73.56
N TYR A 794 -3.63 -23.81 72.45
CA TYR A 794 -4.28 -23.57 71.17
C TYR A 794 -4.26 -24.84 70.32
N THR A 795 -5.42 -25.45 70.06
CA THR A 795 -5.54 -26.68 69.26
C THR A 795 -5.68 -26.39 67.76
N VAL A 796 -4.94 -27.10 66.92
CA VAL A 796 -5.03 -27.03 65.46
C VAL A 796 -5.81 -28.23 64.92
N LEU A 797 -6.99 -27.96 64.33
CA LEU A 797 -7.86 -28.99 63.77
C LEU A 797 -7.54 -29.25 62.30
N ASN A 798 -7.67 -30.49 61.83
CA ASN A 798 -7.60 -30.88 60.41
C ASN A 798 -6.42 -30.32 59.60
N LYS A 799 -5.25 -30.11 60.22
CA LYS A 799 -4.06 -29.50 59.57
C LYS A 799 -4.34 -28.13 58.94
N THR A 800 -5.34 -27.38 59.42
CA THR A 800 -5.62 -26.02 58.93
C THR A 800 -4.66 -25.03 59.60
N TYR A 801 -3.53 -24.78 58.93
CA TYR A 801 -2.49 -23.90 59.45
C TYR A 801 -2.67 -22.46 58.97
N TYR A 802 -2.39 -21.51 59.86
CA TYR A 802 -2.36 -20.08 59.59
C TYR A 802 -0.92 -19.57 59.60
N TYR A 803 -0.63 -18.53 58.81
CA TYR A 803 0.70 -17.93 58.77
C TYR A 803 1.07 -17.32 60.14
N ASP A 804 0.11 -16.60 60.73
CA ASP A 804 0.15 -16.03 62.06
C ASP A 804 -1.01 -16.55 62.90
N TYR A 805 -0.73 -16.80 64.18
CA TYR A 805 -1.71 -17.18 65.17
C TYR A 805 -1.84 -16.06 66.19
N THR A 806 -3.03 -15.90 66.74
CA THR A 806 -3.30 -14.97 67.83
C THR A 806 -4.07 -15.69 68.92
N TYR A 807 -3.74 -15.37 70.17
CA TYR A 807 -4.45 -15.88 71.33
C TYR A 807 -4.54 -14.79 72.39
N GLN A 808 -5.66 -14.75 73.11
CA GLN A 808 -5.89 -13.76 74.16
C GLN A 808 -5.89 -14.46 75.51
N ILE A 809 -4.92 -14.11 76.35
CA ILE A 809 -4.90 -14.50 77.76
C ILE A 809 -5.63 -13.39 78.54
N LYS A 810 -6.64 -13.75 79.31
CA LYS A 810 -7.47 -12.78 80.03
C LYS A 810 -6.96 -12.53 81.45
N ASP A 811 -7.27 -11.36 81.99
CA ASP A 811 -7.07 -11.00 83.40
C ASP A 811 -5.60 -11.09 83.90
N VAL A 812 -4.67 -10.39 83.23
CA VAL A 812 -3.24 -10.29 83.61
C VAL A 812 -2.97 -9.02 84.46
N PRO A 813 -2.41 -9.12 85.68
CA PRO A 813 -2.13 -7.98 86.57
C PRO A 813 -1.21 -6.87 86.01
N TYR A 814 -1.45 -5.62 86.43
CA TYR A 814 -0.56 -4.46 86.15
C TYR A 814 0.81 -4.54 86.84
N SER A 815 1.78 -3.74 86.35
CA SER A 815 3.16 -3.58 86.86
C SER A 815 3.92 -4.88 87.15
N SER A 816 3.56 -5.96 86.46
CA SER A 816 4.14 -7.29 86.61
C SER A 816 4.99 -7.64 85.40
N HIS A 817 6.09 -8.33 85.65
CA HIS A 817 6.98 -8.83 84.62
C HIS A 817 6.69 -10.31 84.46
N TYR A 818 6.53 -10.76 83.21
CA TYR A 818 6.28 -12.16 82.89
C TYR A 818 7.26 -12.65 81.85
N ASN A 819 7.60 -13.93 81.90
CA ASN A 819 8.25 -14.64 80.81
C ASN A 819 7.17 -15.46 80.08
N LEU A 820 6.93 -15.11 78.82
CA LEU A 820 6.01 -15.82 77.94
C LEU A 820 6.79 -16.89 77.16
N TYR A 821 6.41 -18.14 77.36
CA TYR A 821 6.96 -19.30 76.68
C TYR A 821 5.91 -19.89 75.75
N ILE A 822 6.24 -20.07 74.47
CA ILE A 822 5.36 -20.78 73.52
C ILE A 822 6.13 -21.91 72.86
N ARG A 823 5.53 -23.11 72.84
CA ARG A 823 6.06 -24.27 72.11
C ARG A 823 4.99 -24.92 71.24
N SER A 824 5.40 -25.61 70.19
CA SER A 824 4.51 -26.40 69.35
C SER A 824 4.51 -27.87 69.81
N GLY A 825 3.40 -28.55 69.61
CA GLY A 825 3.23 -29.96 69.98
C GLY A 825 2.55 -30.76 68.88
N ASN A 826 2.92 -32.04 68.80
CA ASN A 826 2.18 -33.06 68.08
C ASN A 826 1.75 -34.17 69.04
N THR A 827 1.18 -35.25 68.52
CA THR A 827 0.70 -36.38 69.33
C THR A 827 1.79 -37.14 70.07
N ALA A 828 3.06 -37.01 69.68
CA ALA A 828 4.19 -37.78 70.21
C ALA A 828 5.27 -36.93 70.90
N TYR A 829 5.47 -35.69 70.47
CA TYR A 829 6.60 -34.83 70.81
C TYR A 829 6.16 -33.37 70.96
N LYS A 830 6.91 -32.63 71.79
CA LYS A 830 6.78 -31.18 71.98
C LYS A 830 8.11 -30.51 71.64
N SER A 831 8.07 -29.35 71.01
CA SER A 831 9.26 -28.54 70.72
C SER A 831 9.83 -27.90 71.97
N ASP A 832 11.03 -27.34 71.86
CA ASP A 832 11.55 -26.39 72.83
C ASP A 832 10.66 -25.13 72.88
N TYR A 833 10.69 -24.43 74.02
CA TYR A 833 10.00 -23.16 74.20
C TYR A 833 10.76 -22.02 73.52
N GLU A 834 10.00 -21.13 72.89
CA GLU A 834 10.48 -19.80 72.52
C GLU A 834 10.02 -18.80 73.58
N GLU A 835 10.95 -18.02 74.12
CA GLU A 835 10.74 -17.11 75.25
C GLU A 835 10.69 -15.64 74.81
N THR A 836 9.77 -14.87 75.38
CA THR A 836 9.81 -13.40 75.30
C THR A 836 9.43 -12.77 76.63
N HIS A 837 10.06 -11.65 76.99
CA HIS A 837 9.76 -10.92 78.22
C HIS A 837 8.59 -9.97 78.00
N VAL A 838 7.52 -10.16 78.77
CA VAL A 838 6.33 -9.33 78.79
C VAL A 838 6.44 -8.33 79.94
N LYS A 839 6.34 -7.04 79.62
CA LYS A 839 6.31 -5.95 80.61
C LYS A 839 4.98 -5.22 80.51
N THR A 840 4.23 -5.18 81.61
CA THR A 840 2.98 -4.40 81.70
C THR A 840 3.29 -2.93 82.03
N ASP A 841 2.57 -1.98 81.43
CA ASP A 841 2.83 -0.53 81.55
C ASP A 841 2.64 0.02 82.98
N HIS A 842 3.47 1.02 83.37
CA HIS A 842 3.51 1.66 84.69
C HIS A 842 3.02 3.12 84.61
N ILE A 843 2.06 3.53 85.45
CA ILE A 843 1.66 4.94 85.62
C ILE A 843 2.67 5.64 86.55
N GLY A 844 3.38 6.62 85.99
CA GLY A 844 4.49 7.46 86.48
C GLY A 844 4.79 7.68 87.97
N ASP A 845 6.06 7.54 88.32
CA ASP A 845 6.71 8.18 89.47
C ASP A 845 6.70 9.72 89.36
N HIS A 846 6.47 10.39 90.49
CA HIS A 846 6.46 11.85 90.67
C HIS A 846 7.84 12.47 90.35
N ILE A 847 7.88 13.48 89.46
CA ILE A 847 9.12 14.18 89.05
C ILE A 847 9.44 15.29 90.07
N ASP A 848 10.64 15.30 90.66
CA ASP A 848 11.10 16.39 91.56
C ASP A 848 11.54 17.62 90.74
N GLN A 849 10.76 18.71 90.82
CA GLN A 849 11.02 20.01 90.20
C GLN A 849 11.29 21.11 91.23
N SER A 850 11.86 20.79 92.39
CA SER A 850 12.14 21.79 93.43
C SER A 850 13.24 22.82 93.02
N PRO A 851 12.98 24.15 93.13
CA PRO A 851 14.01 25.18 92.96
C PRO A 851 15.04 25.18 94.10
N LYS A 852 16.32 25.41 93.81
CA LYS A 852 17.41 25.39 94.82
C LYS A 852 17.98 26.78 95.09
N LEU A 853 18.06 27.20 96.35
CA LEU A 853 18.69 28.49 96.72
C LEU A 853 20.20 28.45 96.43
N LEU A 854 20.72 29.45 95.72
CA LEU A 854 22.14 29.57 95.33
C LEU A 854 22.88 30.63 96.13
N ALA A 855 22.28 31.80 96.35
CA ALA A 855 22.90 32.90 97.08
C ALA A 855 21.85 33.78 97.77
N ARG A 856 22.25 34.39 98.89
CA ARG A 856 21.45 35.29 99.70
C ARG A 856 22.26 36.55 100.02
N SER A 857 21.70 37.72 99.74
CA SER A 857 22.27 39.01 100.16
C SER A 857 21.21 39.86 100.88
N ASP A 858 21.60 41.08 101.25
CA ASP A 858 20.79 42.01 102.02
C ASP A 858 19.51 42.42 101.26
N ASN A 859 19.60 42.54 99.93
CA ASN A 859 18.52 43.03 99.06
C ASN A 859 18.20 42.09 97.87
N ASN A 860 18.84 40.93 97.75
CA ASN A 860 18.64 40.02 96.61
C ASN A 860 18.72 38.53 97.03
N LEU A 861 17.86 37.70 96.44
CA LEU A 861 17.85 36.25 96.58
C LEU A 861 17.99 35.59 95.23
N LEU A 862 18.90 34.62 95.13
CA LEU A 862 19.19 33.94 93.88
C LEU A 862 18.83 32.46 93.98
N PHE A 863 17.89 31.99 93.15
CA PHE A 863 17.48 30.59 93.05
C PHE A 863 17.86 29.98 91.71
N LYS A 864 18.27 28.71 91.72
CA LYS A 864 18.44 27.89 90.52
C LYS A 864 17.10 27.31 90.11
N MET A 865 16.74 27.50 88.85
CA MET A 865 15.54 26.87 88.27
C MET A 865 15.70 25.35 88.12
N PRO A 866 14.60 24.60 88.26
CA PRO A 866 14.58 23.15 87.99
C PRO A 866 14.69 22.85 86.49
N TYR A 867 15.30 21.72 86.15
CA TYR A 867 15.48 21.28 84.75
C TYR A 867 14.13 20.85 84.13
N LEU A 868 13.89 21.21 82.87
CA LEU A 868 12.74 20.74 82.10
C LEU A 868 12.95 19.28 81.68
N ASP A 869 12.22 18.35 82.30
CA ASP A 869 12.24 16.92 81.96
C ASP A 869 11.85 16.73 80.48
N SER A 870 12.55 15.83 79.77
CA SER A 870 12.36 15.59 78.33
C SER A 870 10.96 15.06 77.97
N ARG A 871 10.18 14.59 78.94
CA ARG A 871 8.79 14.14 78.78
C ARG A 871 7.77 15.28 78.77
N LEU A 872 8.16 16.48 79.22
CA LEU A 872 7.30 17.65 79.29
C LEU A 872 7.64 18.62 78.14
N LYS A 873 6.62 19.14 77.45
CA LYS A 873 6.82 20.15 76.41
C LYS A 873 7.19 21.52 76.99
N SER A 874 6.62 21.87 78.13
CA SER A 874 6.92 23.09 78.90
C SER A 874 6.27 23.02 80.28
N TYR A 875 6.82 23.75 81.26
CA TYR A 875 6.13 24.05 82.52
C TYR A 875 6.02 25.57 82.74
N THR A 876 5.01 26.01 83.48
CA THR A 876 4.87 27.43 83.89
C THR A 876 5.14 27.55 85.37
N MET A 877 6.05 28.43 85.77
CA MET A 877 6.42 28.68 87.15
C MET A 877 5.98 30.08 87.58
N THR A 878 5.23 30.16 88.68
CA THR A 878 4.80 31.41 89.33
C THR A 878 5.49 31.52 90.68
N VAL A 879 6.19 32.63 90.90
CA VAL A 879 6.94 32.92 92.14
C VAL A 879 6.20 33.99 92.93
N VAL A 880 5.80 33.66 94.16
CA VAL A 880 5.08 34.55 95.06
C VAL A 880 5.95 34.80 96.29
N VAL A 881 6.08 36.05 96.71
CA VAL A 881 6.90 36.45 97.86
C VAL A 881 6.01 37.08 98.92
N GLN A 882 6.18 36.66 100.17
CA GLN A 882 5.48 37.20 101.33
C GLN A 882 6.47 37.74 102.37
N ASP A 883 6.44 39.04 102.63
CA ASP A 883 7.07 39.69 103.81
C ASP A 883 6.12 39.52 105.00
N TYR A 884 6.48 38.67 105.96
CA TYR A 884 5.60 38.31 107.08
C TYR A 884 6.10 38.78 108.45
N ASP A 885 7.08 39.69 108.50
CA ASP A 885 7.49 40.29 109.77
C ASP A 885 6.42 41.23 110.36
N LYS A 886 5.48 41.73 109.53
CA LYS A 886 4.30 42.49 109.97
C LYS A 886 3.01 41.75 109.60
N LYS A 887 2.06 41.68 110.54
CA LYS A 887 0.71 41.10 110.32
C LYS A 887 -0.19 42.05 109.53
N GLN A 888 0.11 42.24 108.26
CA GLN A 888 -0.70 43.01 107.32
C GLN A 888 -1.63 42.07 106.54
N GLN A 889 -2.87 42.49 106.27
CA GLN A 889 -3.80 41.69 105.47
C GLN A 889 -3.36 41.69 104.01
N VAL A 890 -3.45 40.52 103.36
CA VAL A 890 -3.04 40.33 101.96
C VAL A 890 -3.92 41.17 101.02
N ASP A 891 -3.30 41.83 100.03
CA ASP A 891 -3.99 42.64 99.03
C ASP A 891 -5.02 41.81 98.23
N GLY A 892 -6.24 42.33 98.11
CA GLY A 892 -7.35 41.70 97.40
C GLY A 892 -7.11 41.52 95.90
N GLU A 893 -6.22 42.30 95.27
CA GLU A 893 -5.84 42.10 93.87
C GLU A 893 -5.05 40.79 93.65
N VAL A 894 -4.19 40.40 94.58
CA VAL A 894 -3.38 39.17 94.49
C VAL A 894 -4.25 37.93 94.71
N LEU A 895 -5.27 38.04 95.57
CA LEU A 895 -6.24 36.98 95.86
C LEU A 895 -7.20 36.67 94.69
N LYS A 896 -7.25 37.49 93.63
CA LYS A 896 -8.03 37.19 92.41
C LYS A 896 -7.50 36.00 91.62
N ASN A 897 -6.21 35.67 91.76
CA ASN A 897 -5.64 34.47 91.17
C ASN A 897 -5.86 33.27 92.10
N ARG A 898 -6.87 32.44 91.82
CA ARG A 898 -7.22 31.24 92.63
C ARG A 898 -6.01 30.35 92.91
N LYS A 899 -5.14 30.11 91.92
CA LYS A 899 -3.95 29.26 92.09
C LYS A 899 -2.99 29.84 93.15
N VAL A 900 -2.91 31.16 93.28
CA VAL A 900 -2.07 31.83 94.29
C VAL A 900 -2.78 31.90 95.64
N ALA A 901 -4.07 32.22 95.66
CA ALA A 901 -4.87 32.32 96.89
C ALA A 901 -4.90 31.00 97.69
N ASP A 902 -4.99 29.86 96.99
CA ASP A 902 -5.08 28.53 97.61
C ASP A 902 -3.72 28.03 98.16
N ASN A 903 -2.61 28.69 97.81
CA ASN A 903 -1.25 28.21 98.05
C ASN A 903 -0.33 29.26 98.70
N LEU A 904 -0.87 30.20 99.49
CA LEU A 904 -0.04 31.15 100.25
C LEU A 904 0.62 30.48 101.46
N CYS A 905 1.86 30.86 101.78
CA CYS A 905 2.55 30.32 102.96
C CYS A 905 1.90 30.75 104.29
N ASN A 906 1.37 31.97 104.33
CA ASN A 906 0.69 32.57 105.46
C ASN A 906 -0.50 33.40 104.96
N ASN A 907 -1.55 33.48 105.77
CA ASN A 907 -2.76 34.27 105.47
C ASN A 907 -2.56 35.78 105.68
N PHE A 908 -1.36 36.22 106.05
CA PHE A 908 -0.98 37.60 106.34
C PHE A 908 0.46 37.85 105.86
N GLY A 909 0.79 39.12 105.63
CA GLY A 909 2.07 39.58 105.12
C GLY A 909 1.92 40.35 103.81
N ASP A 910 2.80 41.30 103.57
CA ASP A 910 2.84 42.04 102.30
C ASP A 910 3.25 41.07 101.20
N THR A 911 2.35 40.85 100.24
CA THR A 911 2.42 39.74 99.28
C THR A 911 2.36 40.27 97.87
N TRP A 912 3.29 39.83 97.02
CA TRP A 912 3.26 40.14 95.60
C TRP A 912 3.79 38.97 94.77
N ILE A 913 3.37 38.91 93.52
CA ILE A 913 3.91 37.96 92.54
C ILE A 913 5.23 38.56 92.03
N ALA A 914 6.35 37.91 92.36
CA ALA A 914 7.67 38.38 91.94
C ALA A 914 7.94 38.10 90.46
N GLN A 915 7.51 36.93 89.96
CA GLN A 915 7.70 36.56 88.54
C GLN A 915 6.73 35.45 88.11
N VAL A 916 6.31 35.48 86.85
CA VAL A 916 5.64 34.35 86.18
C VAL A 916 6.40 34.06 84.90
N MET A 917 6.77 32.80 84.68
CA MET A 917 7.55 32.43 83.51
C MET A 917 7.25 31.02 83.02
N LYS A 918 7.27 30.84 81.71
CA LYS A 918 7.14 29.54 81.06
C LYS A 918 8.52 29.04 80.65
N VAL A 919 8.84 27.80 80.99
CA VAL A 919 10.08 27.12 80.66
C VAL A 919 9.77 26.02 79.65
N ASP A 920 10.23 26.21 78.42
CA ASP A 920 10.00 25.33 77.27
C ASP A 920 11.31 24.78 76.66
N SER A 921 12.47 25.22 77.17
CA SER A 921 13.78 24.71 76.76
C SER A 921 14.86 24.90 77.84
N ASN A 922 15.79 23.95 77.96
CA ASN A 922 16.89 23.97 78.95
C ASN A 922 18.14 24.77 78.51
N SER A 923 18.06 25.53 77.43
CA SER A 923 19.22 26.07 76.71
C SER A 923 19.85 27.34 77.31
N SER A 924 19.37 27.82 78.47
CA SER A 924 20.08 28.80 79.30
C SER A 924 19.67 28.63 80.76
N ILE A 925 20.58 28.16 81.61
CA ILE A 925 20.36 28.09 83.07
C ILE A 925 20.18 29.53 83.55
N ARG A 926 18.93 29.96 83.74
CA ARG A 926 18.60 31.25 84.33
C ARG A 926 18.47 31.05 85.84
N ASN A 927 19.24 31.81 86.59
CA ASN A 927 18.98 31.95 88.02
C ASN A 927 17.84 32.97 88.18
N ILE A 928 16.90 32.71 89.07
CA ILE A 928 15.84 33.67 89.46
C ILE A 928 16.46 34.61 90.49
N ALA A 929 16.52 35.90 90.18
CA ALA A 929 16.88 36.92 91.14
C ALA A 929 15.61 37.61 91.66
N ILE A 930 15.39 37.60 92.97
CA ILE A 930 14.25 38.22 93.64
C ILE A 930 14.77 39.41 94.44
N GLY A 931 14.26 40.61 94.15
CA GLY A 931 14.62 41.86 94.85
C GLY A 931 15.30 42.95 93.98
N SER A 932 15.55 42.69 92.69
CA SER A 932 16.25 43.62 91.78
C SER A 932 15.37 44.70 91.10
N ALA A 933 14.08 44.80 91.41
CA ALA A 933 13.15 45.75 90.78
C ALA A 933 12.84 46.94 91.71
N GLU A 934 12.87 48.17 91.20
CA GLU A 934 12.74 49.42 91.97
C GLU A 934 11.48 49.51 92.83
N LYS A 935 10.42 48.77 92.49
CA LYS A 935 9.10 48.86 93.17
C LYS A 935 8.90 47.88 94.33
N HIS A 936 9.71 46.81 94.42
CA HIS A 936 9.57 45.75 95.44
C HIS A 936 10.95 45.19 95.82
N SER A 937 11.79 46.03 96.43
CA SER A 937 13.11 45.63 96.94
C SER A 937 12.99 44.87 98.25
N LEU A 938 13.82 43.82 98.40
CA LEU A 938 13.90 43.08 99.66
C LEU A 938 14.62 43.92 100.71
N LYS A 939 14.18 43.83 101.96
CA LYS A 939 14.74 44.55 103.10
C LYS A 939 15.78 43.68 103.82
N PRO A 940 16.85 44.27 104.37
CA PRO A 940 17.82 43.52 105.19
C PRO A 940 17.19 43.01 106.49
N ASN A 941 17.69 41.88 106.99
CA ASN A 941 17.25 41.23 108.24
C ASN A 941 15.74 40.93 108.36
N THR A 942 15.04 40.78 107.23
CA THR A 942 13.58 40.58 107.16
C THR A 942 13.25 39.13 106.78
N LYS A 943 12.18 38.56 107.36
CA LYS A 943 11.71 37.20 107.08
C LYS A 943 10.75 37.14 105.89
N TYR A 944 11.10 36.33 104.89
CA TYR A 944 10.34 36.12 103.68
C TYR A 944 9.90 34.66 103.52
N CYS A 945 8.70 34.44 102.97
CA CYS A 945 8.29 33.15 102.44
C CYS A 945 8.12 33.23 100.94
N ILE A 946 8.74 32.31 100.22
CA ILE A 946 8.73 32.27 98.76
C ILE A 946 8.01 31.00 98.34
N THR A 947 6.95 31.16 97.56
CA THR A 947 6.17 30.06 97.02
C THR A 947 6.45 29.94 95.53
N PHE A 948 6.75 28.74 95.07
CA PHE A 948 6.92 28.39 93.66
C PHE A 948 5.78 27.45 93.25
N ILE A 949 4.91 27.92 92.36
CA ILE A 949 3.82 27.12 91.79
C ILE A 949 4.22 26.72 90.37
N ILE A 950 4.36 25.42 90.12
CA ILE A 950 4.78 24.86 88.83
C ILE A 950 3.60 24.11 88.19
N THR A 951 3.12 24.62 87.06
CA THR A 951 2.05 24.03 86.24
C THR A 951 2.64 23.25 85.07
N ASN A 952 2.47 21.93 85.06
CA ASN A 952 2.92 21.02 84.00
C ASN A 952 1.77 20.70 83.04
N SER A 953 2.02 20.71 81.73
CA SER A 953 1.06 20.27 80.72
C SER A 953 1.51 18.94 80.10
N TYR A 954 0.83 17.84 80.43
CA TYR A 954 1.08 16.51 79.88
C TYR A 954 -0.19 15.99 79.21
N LYS A 955 -0.08 15.60 77.92
CA LYS A 955 -1.21 15.14 77.09
C LYS A 955 -2.47 16.02 77.23
N ASP A 956 -2.28 17.33 77.10
CA ASP A 956 -3.32 18.36 77.13
C ASP A 956 -4.12 18.48 78.45
N THR A 957 -3.55 18.00 79.56
CA THR A 957 -4.07 18.19 80.92
C THR A 957 -3.05 18.90 81.82
N GLU A 958 -3.49 19.92 82.55
CA GLU A 958 -2.64 20.72 83.46
C GLU A 958 -2.61 20.13 84.87
N HIS A 959 -1.41 20.04 85.45
CA HIS A 959 -1.18 19.60 86.83
C HIS A 959 -0.30 20.61 87.57
N ASP A 960 -0.73 21.07 88.75
CA ASP A 960 -0.01 22.05 89.56
C ASP A 960 0.76 21.38 90.71
N VAL A 961 2.04 21.75 90.89
CA VAL A 961 2.91 21.30 91.99
C VAL A 961 3.49 22.53 92.69
N VAL A 962 3.47 22.56 94.03
CA VAL A 962 3.82 23.75 94.82
C VAL A 962 4.98 23.48 95.77
N TYR A 963 5.94 24.40 95.83
CA TYR A 963 7.10 24.37 96.72
C TYR A 963 7.22 25.65 97.55
N TYR A 964 7.67 25.52 98.81
CA TYR A 964 7.77 26.63 99.76
C TYR A 964 9.19 26.76 100.30
N GLU A 965 9.74 27.98 100.32
CA GLU A 965 11.03 28.29 100.93
C GLU A 965 10.89 29.48 101.91
N LYS A 966 11.20 29.25 103.20
CA LYS A 966 11.17 30.29 104.26
C LYS A 966 12.59 30.69 104.63
N LEU A 967 12.91 31.98 104.55
CA LEU A 967 14.28 32.48 104.76
C LEU A 967 14.34 33.91 105.31
N LYS A 968 15.50 34.32 105.83
CA LYS A 968 15.78 35.65 106.40
C LYS A 968 17.03 36.28 105.77
N THR A 969 16.96 37.52 105.28
CA THR A 969 18.07 38.26 104.65
C THR A 969 19.16 38.67 105.65
N THR A 970 20.41 38.87 105.22
CA THR A 970 21.60 39.17 106.07
C THR A 970 22.02 40.65 105.99
N ASN A 971 23.12 41.05 106.66
CA ASN A 971 23.76 42.37 106.55
C ASN A 971 25.29 42.18 106.58
N ILE A 972 26.01 42.34 105.45
CA ILE A 972 27.48 42.17 105.43
C ILE A 972 28.18 43.19 104.51
N GLN A 973 29.00 44.05 105.12
CA GLN A 973 30.01 44.91 104.47
C GLN A 973 31.27 44.11 104.05
N GLY A 974 31.57 44.14 102.76
CA GLY A 974 32.93 44.26 102.20
C GLY A 974 33.87 43.04 102.20
N SER A 975 34.19 42.50 101.02
CA SER A 975 35.48 42.78 100.33
C SER A 975 35.75 41.82 99.15
N SER A 976 35.73 42.45 97.98
CA SER A 976 36.51 42.28 96.74
C SER A 976 37.40 41.06 96.45
N LYS A 977 37.27 40.60 95.19
CA LYS A 977 38.29 40.42 94.12
C LYS A 977 37.95 39.14 93.34
N GLY A 978 37.89 39.09 92.02
CA GLY A 978 38.12 40.03 90.94
C GLY A 978 37.84 39.24 89.65
N VAL A 979 37.20 39.90 88.69
CA VAL A 979 36.81 39.39 87.38
C VAL A 979 38.02 39.27 86.46
N ALA A 980 38.02 38.26 85.58
CA ALA A 980 38.61 38.38 84.25
C ALA A 980 37.69 37.71 83.22
N GLU A 981 37.27 38.53 82.26
CA GLU A 981 36.43 38.33 81.08
C GLU A 981 37.06 37.29 80.10
N ALA A 982 36.40 36.71 79.08
CA ALA A 982 35.62 37.37 78.03
C ALA A 982 34.91 36.38 77.08
N GLY A 983 33.86 36.88 76.40
CA GLY A 983 33.36 36.50 75.05
C GLY A 983 32.40 35.29 75.00
N SER A 984 31.05 35.37 74.91
CA SER A 984 30.16 36.12 73.98
C SER A 984 30.53 35.86 72.51
N SER A 985 29.66 35.41 71.59
CA SER A 985 28.21 35.50 71.47
C SER A 985 27.65 34.53 70.42
N ASN A 986 26.44 34.06 70.67
CA ASN A 986 25.45 33.59 69.69
C ASN A 986 25.25 34.60 68.54
N HIS A 987 24.75 34.15 67.39
CA HIS A 987 23.47 34.66 66.88
C HIS A 987 22.95 33.82 65.71
N LEU A 988 21.82 33.18 66.01
CA LEU A 988 20.95 32.44 65.12
C LEU A 988 19.88 33.40 64.59
N TYR A 989 20.27 34.27 63.66
CA TYR A 989 19.38 35.20 62.93
C TYR A 989 19.43 35.00 61.41
N MET A 990 19.74 33.77 60.96
CA MET A 990 19.90 33.46 59.54
C MET A 990 18.85 32.51 58.95
N LEU A 991 17.86 32.07 59.74
CA LEU A 991 16.90 31.07 59.27
C LEU A 991 15.47 31.57 59.07
N LEU A 992 15.18 32.81 59.50
CA LEU A 992 13.82 33.39 59.41
C LEU A 992 13.70 34.55 58.41
N LEU A 993 14.75 34.83 57.62
CA LEU A 993 14.72 35.87 56.57
C LEU A 993 14.95 35.33 55.15
N ILE A 994 15.33 34.06 54.98
CA ILE A 994 15.55 33.44 53.66
C ILE A 994 14.28 32.83 53.06
N LEU A 995 13.25 32.57 53.88
CA LEU A 995 11.92 32.12 53.42
C LEU A 995 11.09 33.23 52.73
N LEU A 996 11.64 34.43 52.55
CA LEU A 996 10.99 35.57 51.87
C LEU A 996 11.64 35.97 50.52
N ILE A 997 12.70 35.30 50.05
CA ILE A 997 13.46 35.74 48.85
C ILE A 997 13.15 34.89 47.58
N ILE A 998 12.38 33.81 47.70
CA ILE A 998 12.14 32.85 46.60
C ILE A 998 11.17 33.35 45.50
N PRO A 999 10.19 34.26 45.73
CA PRO A 999 9.35 34.77 44.63
C PRO A 999 9.98 35.95 43.85
N VAL A 1000 11.02 36.60 44.40
CA VAL A 1000 11.66 37.79 43.81
C VAL A 1000 12.88 37.41 42.94
N GLY A 1001 13.52 36.27 43.20
CA GLY A 1001 14.62 35.74 42.38
C GLY A 1001 14.21 35.26 40.97
N PHE A 1002 12.96 34.85 40.80
CA PHE A 1002 12.45 34.40 39.49
C PHE A 1002 12.18 35.57 38.52
N LEU A 1003 11.88 36.77 39.04
CA LEU A 1003 11.62 37.97 38.24
C LEU A 1003 12.89 38.77 37.91
N VAL A 1004 13.94 38.69 38.75
CA VAL A 1004 15.23 39.35 38.49
C VAL A 1004 16.14 38.53 37.55
N TYR A 1005 16.02 37.19 37.54
CA TYR A 1005 16.73 36.32 36.60
C TYR A 1005 16.31 36.53 35.13
N ARG A 1006 15.05 36.93 34.89
CA ARG A 1006 14.53 37.24 33.54
C ARG A 1006 14.87 38.67 33.06
N TYR A 1007 15.30 39.55 33.97
CA TYR A 1007 15.49 40.98 33.70
C TYR A 1007 16.94 41.36 33.32
N PHE A 1008 17.97 40.57 33.69
CA PHE A 1008 19.38 40.98 33.53
C PHE A 1008 20.30 40.14 32.63
N ARG A 1009 19.79 39.20 31.81
CA ARG A 1009 20.60 38.60 30.73
C ARG A 1009 20.16 39.03 29.32
N LYS A 1010 20.35 40.35 29.09
CA LYS A 1010 20.95 41.02 27.90
C LYS A 1010 20.45 40.53 26.53
N LYS A 1011 19.66 41.26 25.74
CA LYS A 1011 19.91 42.61 25.16
C LYS A 1011 21.34 42.81 24.62
N ARG A 1012 21.51 42.58 23.32
CA ARG A 1012 22.39 43.35 22.42
C ARG A 1012 21.57 43.69 21.16
N TYR A 1013 21.32 44.98 20.98
CA TYR A 1013 20.94 45.64 19.73
C TYR A 1013 21.76 46.92 19.67
N ILE A 1014 22.03 47.40 18.44
CA ILE A 1014 22.43 48.76 17.97
C ILE A 1014 23.38 48.53 16.76
N THR A 1015 23.19 49.04 15.53
CA THR A 1015 22.35 50.14 14.99
C THR A 1015 22.43 50.27 13.45
N LYS A 1016 21.38 50.90 12.86
CA LYS A 1016 21.34 51.91 11.76
C LYS A 1016 21.63 51.45 10.31
N SER A 1017 21.03 52.02 9.23
CA SER A 1017 20.41 53.36 9.01
C SER A 1017 19.44 53.47 7.80
N MET A 1018 18.51 54.45 7.89
CA MET A 1018 18.04 55.46 6.88
C MET A 1018 17.35 55.01 5.57
N ILE A 1019 16.11 55.45 5.27
CA ILE A 1019 15.59 56.78 4.82
C ILE A 1019 15.86 57.08 3.32
N THR A 1020 14.75 57.23 2.59
CA THR A 1020 14.44 57.79 1.22
C THR A 1020 15.25 59.03 0.80
N PRO A 1021 15.40 59.44 -0.50
CA PRO A 1021 14.28 59.67 -1.45
C PRO A 1021 14.52 59.65 -2.99
N ASN A 1022 13.39 59.68 -3.71
CA ASN A 1022 13.06 60.36 -4.98
C ASN A 1022 13.77 60.11 -6.34
N ASP A 1023 12.88 59.89 -7.31
CA ASP A 1023 12.74 60.55 -8.62
C ASP A 1023 13.09 59.82 -9.94
N HIS A 1024 12.08 59.88 -10.81
CA HIS A 1024 12.00 59.77 -12.27
C HIS A 1024 11.90 58.40 -12.99
N CYS A 1025 10.68 58.21 -13.55
CA CYS A 1025 10.37 57.97 -14.97
C CYS A 1025 11.14 56.86 -15.72
N TYR A 1026 10.44 55.82 -16.18
CA TYR A 1026 9.76 55.74 -17.48
C TYR A 1026 9.12 54.33 -17.64
N GLU A 1027 7.90 54.30 -18.19
CA GLU A 1027 7.35 53.30 -19.13
C GLU A 1027 7.80 51.82 -19.00
N THR A 1028 6.96 50.83 -18.69
CA THR A 1028 5.74 50.45 -19.41
C THR A 1028 4.94 49.43 -18.57
N LEU A 1029 3.72 49.80 -18.23
CA LEU A 1029 2.56 48.89 -18.13
C LEU A 1029 2.18 48.46 -19.58
N PRO A 1030 1.09 47.71 -19.81
CA PRO A 1030 0.48 46.56 -19.11
C PRO A 1030 0.08 45.50 -20.18
N CYS A 1031 -0.73 44.45 -20.00
CA CYS A 1031 -2.09 44.28 -19.45
C CYS A 1031 -2.43 42.80 -19.72
N SER A 1032 -3.37 42.11 -19.08
CA SER A 1032 -4.60 42.49 -18.38
C SER A 1032 -5.03 41.25 -17.58
N GLU A 1033 -5.34 41.33 -16.28
CA GLU A 1033 -6.60 41.82 -15.70
C GLU A 1033 -7.82 40.90 -15.97
N ILE A 1034 -8.33 40.22 -14.93
CA ILE A 1034 -9.45 40.60 -14.03
C ILE A 1034 -10.80 40.07 -14.59
N ARG A 1035 -11.41 39.06 -13.95
CA ARG A 1035 -12.34 39.09 -12.79
C ARG A 1035 -13.62 39.90 -13.04
N HIS A 1036 -14.77 39.25 -12.85
CA HIS A 1036 -15.91 39.72 -12.05
C HIS A 1036 -16.71 38.43 -11.76
N ASP A 1037 -16.66 37.78 -10.60
CA ASP A 1037 -16.77 38.21 -9.20
C ASP A 1037 -18.19 38.70 -8.86
N LYS A 1038 -18.85 37.89 -8.01
CA LYS A 1038 -19.71 38.22 -6.86
C LYS A 1038 -21.00 37.38 -6.84
N SER A 1039 -21.08 36.41 -5.94
CA SER A 1039 -21.42 36.50 -4.51
C SER A 1039 -22.93 36.51 -4.30
N GLU A 1040 -23.46 35.48 -3.66
CA GLU A 1040 -24.17 35.60 -2.39
C GLU A 1040 -24.51 34.21 -1.83
N SER A 1041 -24.07 33.98 -0.60
CA SER A 1041 -24.50 32.88 0.25
C SER A 1041 -25.34 33.49 1.35
N ASN A 1042 -26.58 33.00 1.50
CA ASN A 1042 -27.25 32.64 2.74
C ASN A 1042 -28.75 32.90 2.63
N GLU A 1043 -29.55 31.84 2.61
CA GLU A 1043 -30.76 31.83 3.41
C GLU A 1043 -31.17 30.39 3.79
N LYS A 1044 -31.45 30.23 5.08
CA LYS A 1044 -31.99 29.03 5.72
C LYS A 1044 -33.41 28.79 5.22
N LEU A 1045 -33.78 27.53 4.96
CA LEU A 1045 -35.10 26.97 5.27
C LEU A 1045 -35.10 25.45 5.05
N GLN A 1046 -35.14 24.68 6.14
CA GLN A 1046 -35.94 23.44 6.21
C GLN A 1046 -37.41 23.86 6.39
N PRO A 1047 -38.46 23.07 6.06
CA PRO A 1047 -38.53 21.61 6.27
C PRO A 1047 -39.42 20.79 5.28
N VAL A 1048 -39.58 19.50 5.59
CA VAL A 1048 -40.73 18.59 5.30
C VAL A 1048 -40.74 17.74 4.01
N VAL A 1049 -40.43 16.45 4.20
CA VAL A 1049 -41.21 15.21 3.90
C VAL A 1049 -42.14 15.15 2.67
N ASN A 1050 -41.83 14.25 1.72
CA ASN A 1050 -42.62 13.10 1.21
C ASN A 1050 -41.85 12.46 0.04
N ARG A 1051 -41.47 11.18 0.10
CA ARG A 1051 -42.21 9.96 -0.28
C ARG A 1051 -42.73 9.92 -1.73
N ASP A 1052 -42.13 8.98 -2.46
CA ASP A 1052 -42.73 8.01 -3.39
C ASP A 1052 -42.84 8.29 -4.91
N TYR A 1053 -42.46 7.23 -5.64
CA TYR A 1053 -42.70 6.79 -7.02
C TYR A 1053 -42.08 7.55 -8.21
N SER A 1054 -41.00 6.97 -8.76
CA SER A 1054 -40.99 6.22 -10.06
C SER A 1054 -39.61 5.65 -10.35
#